data_AF-A0AAJ0TE61-F1
#
_entry.id   AF-A0AAJ0TE61-F1
#
_cell.length_a   1.000
_cell.length_b   1.000
_cell.length_c   1.000
_cell.angle_alpha   90.00
_cell.angle_beta   90.00
_cell.angle_gamma   90.00
#
_symmetry.space_group_name_H-M   'P 1'
#
loop_
_entity.id
_entity.type
_entity.pdbx_description
1 polymer ?
#
loop_
_entity_poly.entity_id
_entity_poly.type
_entity_poly.pdbx_seq_one_letter_code
_entity_poly.pdbx_strand_id
1 'polypeptide(L)'
;MNEIGTVISSELGPSSQEFWFVVNDNKGVPVRKGQFIQLETSDGLLVARVDEIIKTNRYYQRAESVSEFEKSGKPLTDQFPVDRWEYLIAQAYPLGVFSNGLQRRVTFPVSPGNKIYPIDENILNDVLGLDVKNGINIGKVEFHNTDAKLNITRLFQKHLAVLAMSGAGKSYLTSVLIEELLNKERNSRPSVILIDPHGEYGGFVNDNRYATSTKVYHGEEITIATHSLSAYELSMLMPKITSVQRRELNPIIRKLRGERPVYNMQDLIDAVQNSDIKDIKTKTVLVAWLHELDYTKLFSNRDYPSVKDLAFQGNLSILNLSDLVDIRRKQIIIAYFAKKLFDARRQKKISPFILFVEEAHQFCLSSDTEILTQKGWKKYNELKVGYPVFSYNKDSDKLEVNPIQRLIIKNYSGELVKLYNDESINSLVTNDHRVLCYTRTTNKNHEFTWSQPKFILAKDLPTGFKIPITAKIQSNSKCNIDNDLIKIIGWIVTDGYKHLFDSGKYFSFEISQTKKNIVKQMIDVVKRRFPKARISSRKRKDHFYDSRFIKGNTEFTFYFGKECSDELKKWLGNNAHRIPRQLLENASIDQLKILFDALVQGDGNISYSKKNGYSYVTFYPGHDSYLADDFQELCVKLGFSAVKTKSTNGQIKVLVSFRRKFAFIRKVKKETYSGKVWDVTVKNGAFVARREGKIFITGNCPEGEERESALSRGIIDQIAREGRKFNACLVLITQRPAGLATTALSQCNTHVIMRVTNPYDLDHIKESSEGITGGVLDSIPGLKVGEAYIVGEAVNYPILVNVRERKSKSSEKGMKLEDEIQNFNDNKQISDKDLETFM
;
A
#
# COMPACT_ATOMS: atom_id res chain seq x y z
N MET A 1 32.38 15.68 36.26
CA MET A 1 31.12 15.78 35.48
C MET A 1 29.98 16.13 36.41
N ASN A 2 29.00 16.92 35.96
CA ASN A 2 27.80 17.20 36.76
C ASN A 2 26.89 15.97 36.73
N GLU A 3 26.59 15.42 37.91
CA GLU A 3 25.58 14.37 38.10
C GLU A 3 24.19 14.89 37.69
N ILE A 4 23.48 14.13 36.84
CA ILE A 4 22.11 14.45 36.37
C ILE A 4 21.02 13.58 36.99
N GLY A 5 21.39 12.52 37.71
CA GLY A 5 20.41 11.66 38.39
C GLY A 5 21.02 10.52 39.20
N THR A 6 20.15 9.77 39.87
CA THR A 6 20.51 8.59 40.67
C THR A 6 19.55 7.44 40.38
N VAL A 7 20.10 6.25 40.10
CA VAL A 7 19.31 5.02 39.83
C VAL A 7 18.44 4.66 41.04
N ILE A 8 17.19 4.31 40.78
CA ILE A 8 16.21 3.87 41.79
C ILE A 8 15.70 2.45 41.50
N SER A 9 15.11 1.82 42.52
CA SER A 9 14.30 0.62 42.32
C SER A 9 12.84 1.02 42.07
N SER A 10 12.29 0.61 40.92
CA SER A 10 10.84 0.47 40.72
C SER A 10 10.34 -0.83 41.40
N GLU A 11 9.07 -1.19 41.21
CA GLU A 11 8.49 -2.44 41.73
C GLU A 11 9.20 -3.71 41.22
N LEU A 12 9.81 -3.66 40.03
CA LEU A 12 10.59 -4.75 39.44
C LEU A 12 12.11 -4.58 39.63
N GLY A 13 12.55 -3.42 40.10
CA GLY A 13 13.97 -3.05 40.19
C GLY A 13 14.65 -2.81 38.83
N PRO A 14 15.95 -2.44 38.83
CA PRO A 14 16.73 -2.35 37.60
C PRO A 14 16.97 -3.73 36.97
N SER A 15 16.95 -3.79 35.65
CA SER A 15 17.28 -4.99 34.87
C SER A 15 18.47 -4.73 33.93
N SER A 16 18.94 -5.75 33.22
CA SER A 16 19.91 -5.58 32.14
C SER A 16 19.30 -4.98 30.85
N GLN A 17 17.98 -4.80 30.80
CA GLN A 17 17.25 -4.25 29.64
C GLN A 17 16.75 -2.82 29.87
N GLU A 18 16.49 -2.44 31.12
CA GLU A 18 16.00 -1.12 31.50
C GLU A 18 16.27 -0.80 32.96
N PHE A 19 16.40 0.48 33.29
CA PHE A 19 16.45 0.98 34.65
C PHE A 19 15.77 2.34 34.77
N TRP A 20 15.43 2.71 36.00
CA TRP A 20 14.77 3.96 36.33
C TRP A 20 15.69 4.82 37.20
N PHE A 21 15.62 6.14 37.06
CA PHE A 21 16.38 7.08 37.87
C PHE A 21 15.63 8.37 38.16
N VAL A 22 15.86 8.94 39.34
CA VAL A 22 15.36 10.29 39.68
C VAL A 22 16.31 11.32 39.09
N VAL A 23 15.76 12.30 38.38
CA VAL A 23 16.49 13.41 37.75
C VAL A 23 16.83 14.47 38.81
N ASN A 24 18.01 15.08 38.71
CA ASN A 24 18.49 16.12 39.62
C ASN A 24 18.34 17.52 39.00
N ASP A 25 17.12 18.06 39.03
CA ASP A 25 16.76 19.32 38.36
C ASP A 25 17.53 20.55 38.89
N ASN A 26 18.05 20.48 40.11
CA ASN A 26 18.78 21.58 40.76
C ASN A 26 20.17 21.88 40.17
N LYS A 27 20.63 21.13 39.16
CA LYS A 27 21.97 21.25 38.56
C LYS A 27 21.99 21.83 37.14
N GLY A 28 20.85 22.30 36.63
CA GLY A 28 20.75 23.10 35.40
C GLY A 28 20.97 22.35 34.07
N VAL A 29 21.18 21.03 34.10
CA VAL A 29 21.28 20.19 32.90
C VAL A 29 19.96 19.41 32.72
N PRO A 30 19.06 19.83 31.81
CA PRO A 30 17.77 19.19 31.65
C PRO A 30 17.91 17.81 30.99
N VAL A 31 17.36 16.78 31.63
CA VAL A 31 17.28 15.44 31.04
C VAL A 31 16.14 15.39 30.02
N ARG A 32 16.38 14.78 28.85
CA ARG A 32 15.42 14.74 27.72
C ARG A 32 15.25 13.34 27.15
N LYS A 33 14.03 12.98 26.75
CA LYS A 33 13.73 11.73 26.05
C LYS A 33 14.51 11.68 24.73
N GLY A 34 15.26 10.60 24.50
CA GLY A 34 16.20 10.43 23.38
C GLY A 34 17.66 10.76 23.72
N GLN A 35 17.94 11.40 24.85
CA GLN A 35 19.30 11.77 25.27
C GLN A 35 20.13 10.54 25.68
N PHE A 36 21.41 10.53 25.31
CA PHE A 36 22.38 9.52 25.75
C PHE A 36 23.04 9.94 27.08
N ILE A 37 23.21 8.97 27.98
CA ILE A 37 23.73 9.15 29.34
C ILE A 37 24.76 8.06 29.66
N GLN A 38 25.61 8.30 30.66
CA GLN A 38 26.60 7.32 31.12
C GLN A 38 26.58 7.15 32.64
N LEU A 39 26.99 5.97 33.11
CA LEU A 39 27.26 5.68 34.52
C LEU A 39 28.33 4.59 34.68
N GLU A 40 29.06 4.64 35.79
CA GLU A 40 30.05 3.62 36.13
C GLU A 40 29.39 2.36 36.72
N THR A 41 29.87 1.19 36.31
CA THR A 41 29.44 -0.12 36.81
C THR A 41 30.66 -1.00 37.11
N SER A 42 30.46 -2.15 37.76
CA SER A 42 31.54 -3.14 38.00
C SER A 42 32.23 -3.60 36.72
N ASP A 43 31.51 -3.58 35.60
CA ASP A 43 31.93 -4.17 34.33
C ASP A 43 32.59 -3.12 33.41
N GLY A 44 32.56 -1.84 33.80
CA GLY A 44 33.03 -0.67 33.04
C GLY A 44 31.99 0.45 32.94
N LEU A 45 32.23 1.38 32.01
CA LEU A 45 31.33 2.51 31.78
C LEU A 45 30.11 2.04 30.98
N LEU A 46 28.92 2.09 31.58
CA LEU A 46 27.67 1.78 30.90
C LEU A 46 27.12 3.02 30.21
N VAL A 47 26.75 2.88 28.94
CA VAL A 47 26.05 3.90 28.15
C VAL A 47 24.60 3.48 27.94
N ALA A 48 23.66 4.40 28.15
CA ALA A 48 22.23 4.19 27.99
C ALA A 48 21.56 5.35 27.24
N ARG A 49 20.36 5.11 26.70
CA ARG A 49 19.48 6.15 26.12
C ARG A 49 18.27 6.34 27.04
N VAL A 50 17.86 7.58 27.29
CA VAL A 50 16.62 7.89 28.00
C VAL A 50 15.43 7.65 27.06
N ASP A 51 14.55 6.70 27.41
CA ASP A 51 13.41 6.32 26.56
C ASP A 51 12.09 6.97 26.99
N GLU A 52 11.92 7.29 28.28
CA GLU A 52 10.72 7.96 28.80
C GLU A 52 11.05 8.87 30.00
N ILE A 53 10.26 9.93 30.22
CA ILE A 53 10.37 10.79 31.40
C ILE A 53 8.98 11.05 31.98
N ILE A 54 8.80 10.71 33.25
CA ILE A 54 7.53 10.79 33.97
C ILE A 54 7.68 11.74 35.15
N LYS A 55 6.77 12.71 35.24
CA LYS A 55 6.59 13.57 36.42
C LYS A 55 5.63 12.88 37.39
N THR A 56 6.02 12.70 38.64
CA THR A 56 5.24 11.98 39.64
C THR A 56 5.15 12.71 40.97
N ASN A 57 3.99 12.59 41.62
CA ASN A 57 3.73 13.10 42.96
C ASN A 57 2.80 12.12 43.69
N ARG A 58 3.27 11.51 44.78
CA ARG A 58 2.55 10.43 45.49
C ARG A 58 1.20 10.86 46.04
N TYR A 59 1.02 12.14 46.36
CA TYR A 59 -0.24 12.65 46.91
C TYR A 59 -1.36 12.76 45.86
N TYR A 60 -1.00 12.95 44.58
CA TYR A 60 -1.95 12.98 43.47
C TYR A 60 -2.23 11.59 42.86
N GLN A 61 -1.61 10.52 43.36
CA GLN A 61 -1.85 9.14 42.90
C GLN A 61 -3.10 8.49 43.52
N ARG A 62 -3.71 9.10 44.56
CA ARG A 62 -4.89 8.56 45.27
C ARG A 62 -6.12 9.43 45.04
N ALA A 63 -7.11 8.90 44.32
CA ALA A 63 -8.29 9.65 43.91
C ALA A 63 -9.16 10.08 45.10
N GLU A 64 -9.22 9.26 46.15
CA GLU A 64 -9.96 9.53 47.38
C GLU A 64 -9.40 10.76 48.09
N SER A 65 -8.07 10.81 48.23
CA SER A 65 -7.35 11.94 48.83
C SER A 65 -7.65 13.22 48.04
N VAL A 66 -7.43 13.23 46.72
CA VAL A 66 -7.67 14.42 45.88
C VAL A 66 -9.12 14.89 45.97
N SER A 67 -10.10 13.98 45.93
CA SER A 67 -11.53 14.31 46.01
C SER A 67 -11.95 14.90 47.37
N GLU A 68 -11.30 14.49 48.47
CA GLU A 68 -11.56 15.04 49.80
C GLU A 68 -11.04 16.47 49.93
N PHE A 69 -9.87 16.76 49.36
CA PHE A 69 -9.31 18.12 49.36
C PHE A 69 -10.10 19.09 48.48
N GLU A 70 -10.53 18.69 47.28
CA GLU A 70 -11.39 19.54 46.41
C GLU A 70 -12.70 19.94 47.11
N LYS A 71 -13.31 19.03 47.88
CA LYS A 71 -14.52 19.33 48.68
C LYS A 71 -14.25 20.27 49.86
N SER A 72 -13.03 20.27 50.40
CA SER A 72 -12.64 21.13 51.53
C SER A 72 -12.42 22.60 51.13
N GLY A 73 -12.25 22.88 49.84
CA GLY A 73 -11.96 24.21 49.30
C GLY A 73 -10.55 24.74 49.63
N LYS A 74 -9.71 23.96 50.31
CA LYS A 74 -8.32 24.32 50.61
C LYS A 74 -7.33 23.60 49.68
N PRO A 75 -6.28 24.28 49.21
CA PRO A 75 -5.19 23.65 48.48
C PRO A 75 -4.54 22.50 49.25
N LEU A 76 -4.14 21.44 48.53
CA LEU A 76 -3.41 20.29 49.07
C LEU A 76 -2.06 20.71 49.70
N THR A 77 -1.51 21.85 49.25
CA THR A 77 -0.29 22.51 49.74
C THR A 77 -0.36 22.94 51.20
N ASP A 78 -1.56 23.20 51.73
CA ASP A 78 -1.76 23.71 53.10
C ASP A 78 -1.47 22.64 54.17
N GLN A 79 -1.58 21.35 53.81
CA GLN A 79 -1.41 20.22 54.71
C GLN A 79 -0.22 19.33 54.32
N PHE A 80 0.07 19.23 53.02
CA PHE A 80 1.17 18.42 52.50
C PHE A 80 2.08 19.27 51.63
N PRO A 81 3.41 19.08 51.68
CA PRO A 81 4.36 19.83 50.88
C PRO A 81 4.39 19.31 49.43
N VAL A 82 3.24 19.22 48.76
CA VAL A 82 3.07 18.66 47.40
C VAL A 82 4.02 19.30 46.39
N ASP A 83 4.17 20.63 46.42
CA ASP A 83 5.09 21.38 45.53
C ASP A 83 6.57 20.99 45.71
N ARG A 84 6.92 20.43 46.88
CA ARG A 84 8.28 19.97 47.23
C ARG A 84 8.45 18.45 47.09
N TRP A 85 7.39 17.73 46.70
CA TRP A 85 7.33 16.27 46.59
C TRP A 85 6.89 15.82 45.18
N GLU A 86 7.04 16.71 44.22
CA GLU A 86 7.04 16.40 42.80
C GLU A 86 8.47 15.98 42.38
N TYR A 87 8.57 14.88 41.64
CA TYR A 87 9.86 14.35 41.16
C TYR A 87 9.77 14.00 39.68
N LEU A 88 10.83 14.28 38.93
CA LEU A 88 11.04 13.71 37.60
C LEU A 88 11.76 12.37 37.72
N ILE A 89 11.17 11.33 37.14
CA ILE A 89 11.78 10.00 37.00
C ILE A 89 11.94 9.70 35.51
N ALA A 90 13.13 9.30 35.11
CA ALA A 90 13.44 8.88 33.75
C ALA A 90 13.67 7.37 33.67
N GLN A 91 13.19 6.76 32.59
CA GLN A 91 13.46 5.37 32.20
C GLN A 91 14.59 5.38 31.16
N ALA A 92 15.59 4.52 31.32
CA ALA A 92 16.69 4.41 30.39
C ALA A 92 16.96 2.96 29.95
N TYR A 93 17.27 2.83 28.66
CA TYR A 93 17.60 1.58 27.99
C TYR A 93 19.13 1.44 27.84
N PRO A 94 19.79 0.48 28.50
CA PRO A 94 21.22 0.23 28.35
C PRO A 94 21.61 -0.19 26.93
N LEU A 95 22.60 0.46 26.36
CA LEU A 95 23.11 0.16 25.01
C LEU A 95 24.28 -0.81 25.06
N GLY A 96 25.20 -0.62 26.02
CA GLY A 96 26.38 -1.46 26.21
C GLY A 96 27.25 -0.98 27.36
N VAL A 97 28.19 -1.83 27.78
CA VAL A 97 29.26 -1.48 28.73
C VAL A 97 30.59 -1.39 27.98
N PHE A 98 31.37 -0.36 28.26
CA PHE A 98 32.63 -0.05 27.60
C PHE A 98 33.77 -0.19 28.61
N SER A 99 34.71 -1.07 28.30
CA SER A 99 35.87 -1.35 29.16
C SER A 99 37.09 -1.65 28.30
N ASN A 100 38.21 -0.98 28.58
CA ASN A 100 39.46 -1.09 27.82
C ASN A 100 39.28 -0.90 26.29
N GLY A 101 38.43 0.04 25.88
CA GLY A 101 38.11 0.31 24.46
C GLY A 101 37.25 -0.75 23.77
N LEU A 102 36.80 -1.79 24.47
CA LEU A 102 35.92 -2.83 23.94
C LEU A 102 34.49 -2.64 24.44
N GLN A 103 33.55 -2.65 23.50
CA GLN A 103 32.13 -2.68 23.79
C GLN A 103 31.66 -4.10 24.12
N ARG A 104 30.90 -4.24 25.21
CA ARG A 104 30.30 -5.48 25.68
C ARG A 104 28.79 -5.31 25.85
N ARG A 105 28.05 -6.43 25.77
CA ARG A 105 26.61 -6.44 26.08
C ARG A 105 26.40 -6.24 27.57
N VAL A 106 25.31 -5.56 27.93
CA VAL A 106 24.86 -5.45 29.32
C VAL A 106 24.28 -6.81 29.74
N THR A 107 24.99 -7.51 30.62
CA THR A 107 24.58 -8.83 31.14
C THR A 107 24.21 -8.80 32.62
N PHE A 108 24.53 -7.72 33.32
CA PHE A 108 24.21 -7.51 34.73
C PHE A 108 23.43 -6.18 34.90
N PRO A 109 22.42 -6.11 35.80
CA PRO A 109 21.68 -4.88 36.04
C PRO A 109 22.54 -3.81 36.74
N VAL A 110 22.17 -2.54 36.55
CA VAL A 110 22.76 -1.42 37.30
C VAL A 110 22.28 -1.44 38.76
N SER A 111 23.12 -0.98 39.69
CA SER A 111 22.76 -0.96 41.10
C SER A 111 21.93 0.29 41.46
N PRO A 112 20.85 0.16 42.25
CA PRO A 112 20.20 1.30 42.89
C PRO A 112 21.23 2.15 43.65
N GLY A 113 21.13 3.47 43.51
CA GLY A 113 22.11 4.42 44.06
C GLY A 113 23.28 4.76 43.13
N ASN A 114 23.49 4.06 42.00
CA ASN A 114 24.49 4.49 41.02
C ASN A 114 24.17 5.91 40.49
N LYS A 115 25.23 6.69 40.25
CA LYS A 115 25.16 8.08 39.79
C LYS A 115 25.23 8.15 38.28
N ILE A 116 24.41 9.01 37.70
CA ILE A 116 24.27 9.17 36.25
C ILE A 116 24.84 10.52 35.84
N TYR A 117 25.55 10.53 34.71
CA TYR A 117 26.23 11.68 34.15
C TYR A 117 25.84 11.88 32.68
N PRO A 118 25.94 13.12 32.14
CA PRO A 118 25.94 13.36 30.70
C PRO A 118 27.09 12.56 30.06
N ILE A 119 26.85 12.03 28.86
CA ILE A 119 27.88 11.30 28.11
C ILE A 119 28.98 12.24 27.59
N ASP A 120 30.23 11.78 27.60
CA ASP A 120 31.34 12.47 26.93
C ASP A 120 31.20 12.42 25.40
N GLU A 121 31.54 13.52 24.70
CA GLU A 121 31.37 13.60 23.24
C GLU A 121 32.23 12.59 22.48
N ASN A 122 33.44 12.25 22.95
CA ASN A 122 34.31 11.28 22.27
C ASN A 122 33.73 9.86 22.43
N ILE A 123 33.30 9.54 23.65
CA ILE A 123 32.65 8.26 23.96
C ILE A 123 31.35 8.13 23.14
N LEU A 124 30.55 9.19 23.04
CA LEU A 124 29.32 9.18 22.22
C LEU A 124 29.63 8.95 20.72
N ASN A 125 30.69 9.56 20.17
CA ASN A 125 31.11 9.31 18.79
C ASN A 125 31.46 7.83 18.56
N ASP A 126 32.25 7.23 19.45
CA ASP A 126 32.66 5.83 19.37
C ASP A 126 31.48 4.87 19.55
N VAL A 127 30.61 5.11 20.55
CA VAL A 127 29.38 4.34 20.81
C VAL A 127 28.48 4.31 19.58
N LEU A 128 28.26 5.46 18.96
CA LEU A 128 27.39 5.60 17.78
C LEU A 128 28.08 5.15 16.48
N GLY A 129 29.41 5.05 16.47
CA GLY A 129 30.21 4.67 15.31
C GLY A 129 30.36 5.79 14.27
N LEU A 130 30.40 7.04 14.73
CA LEU A 130 30.53 8.25 13.91
C LEU A 130 31.99 8.47 13.48
N ASP A 131 32.18 8.98 12.26
CA ASP A 131 33.49 9.24 11.67
C ASP A 131 33.81 10.74 11.73
N VAL A 132 34.32 11.17 12.89
CA VAL A 132 34.60 12.59 13.22
C VAL A 132 35.51 13.27 12.18
N LYS A 133 36.39 12.51 11.53
CA LYS A 133 37.42 13.00 10.60
C LYS A 133 36.94 13.02 9.15
N ASN A 134 36.45 11.89 8.64
CA ASN A 134 36.20 11.68 7.22
C ASN A 134 34.71 11.51 6.86
N GLY A 135 33.83 11.39 7.86
CA GLY A 135 32.39 11.21 7.66
C GLY A 135 31.69 12.37 6.95
N ILE A 136 30.45 12.16 6.52
CA ILE A 136 29.58 13.22 5.98
C ILE A 136 28.70 13.80 7.08
N ASN A 137 28.71 15.12 7.24
CA ASN A 137 27.96 15.78 8.30
C ASN A 137 26.51 16.06 7.86
N ILE A 138 25.58 15.27 8.40
CA ILE A 138 24.14 15.41 8.14
C ILE A 138 23.52 16.51 9.02
N GLY A 139 24.12 16.81 10.18
CA GLY A 139 23.45 17.58 11.23
C GLY A 139 24.08 17.38 12.61
N LYS A 140 23.36 17.75 13.66
CA LYS A 140 23.74 17.44 15.05
C LYS A 140 22.88 16.32 15.62
N VAL A 141 23.47 15.46 16.45
CA VAL A 141 22.75 14.48 17.26
C VAL A 141 21.88 15.25 18.27
N GLU A 142 20.57 15.00 18.26
CA GLU A 142 19.62 15.78 19.05
C GLU A 142 19.89 15.65 20.56
N PHE A 143 19.79 16.78 21.27
CA PHE A 143 20.20 16.97 22.68
C PHE A 143 21.71 16.83 22.99
N HIS A 144 22.58 16.69 21.98
CA HIS A 144 24.03 16.67 22.13
C HIS A 144 24.71 17.72 21.25
N ASN A 145 25.95 18.10 21.61
CA ASN A 145 26.76 19.00 20.78
C ASN A 145 27.65 18.21 19.77
N THR A 146 27.26 16.98 19.46
CA THR A 146 27.99 16.08 18.56
C THR A 146 27.49 16.18 17.12
N ASP A 147 28.40 16.43 16.17
CA ASP A 147 28.10 16.36 14.74
C ASP A 147 27.79 14.91 14.32
N ALA A 148 26.67 14.69 13.64
CA ALA A 148 26.28 13.41 13.07
C ALA A 148 27.06 13.12 11.77
N LYS A 149 28.37 12.90 11.90
CA LYS A 149 29.28 12.57 10.81
C LYS A 149 29.24 11.08 10.49
N LEU A 150 28.47 10.69 9.48
CA LEU A 150 28.30 9.30 9.08
C LEU A 150 29.50 8.82 8.25
N ASN A 151 30.04 7.64 8.56
CA ASN A 151 31.11 7.06 7.75
C ASN A 151 30.61 6.74 6.33
N ILE A 152 31.30 7.27 5.31
CA ILE A 152 30.92 7.16 3.89
C ILE A 152 30.83 5.69 3.44
N THR A 153 31.79 4.87 3.87
CA THR A 153 31.83 3.46 3.52
C THR A 153 30.63 2.73 4.10
N ARG A 154 30.37 2.83 5.41
CA ARG A 154 29.18 2.23 6.05
C ARG A 154 27.87 2.68 5.38
N LEU A 155 27.79 3.94 4.96
CA LEU A 155 26.59 4.54 4.36
C LEU A 155 26.29 4.07 2.92
N PHE A 156 27.33 3.89 2.09
CA PHE A 156 27.18 3.61 0.64
C PHE A 156 27.81 2.28 0.17
N GLN A 157 28.33 1.45 1.08
CA GLN A 157 28.75 0.07 0.81
C GLN A 157 27.56 -0.85 0.44
N LYS A 158 26.36 -0.48 0.90
CA LYS A 158 25.07 -1.08 0.51
C LYS A 158 24.14 0.03 0.02
N HIS A 159 22.84 -0.16 0.10
CA HIS A 159 21.85 0.82 -0.37
C HIS A 159 21.27 1.62 0.81
N LEU A 160 20.75 2.82 0.51
CA LEU A 160 20.16 3.74 1.49
C LEU A 160 18.70 4.04 1.12
N ALA A 161 17.85 4.29 2.11
CA ALA A 161 16.51 4.81 1.90
C ALA A 161 16.28 6.10 2.66
N VAL A 162 15.67 7.11 2.01
CA VAL A 162 15.16 8.33 2.65
C VAL A 162 13.63 8.26 2.65
N LEU A 163 13.06 8.12 3.84
CA LEU A 163 11.65 7.83 4.06
C LEU A 163 11.00 9.01 4.79
N ALA A 164 9.96 9.59 4.21
CA ALA A 164 9.34 10.82 4.72
C ALA A 164 7.84 10.88 4.37
N MET A 165 7.15 11.90 4.88
CA MET A 165 5.92 12.42 4.28
C MET A 165 6.20 13.74 3.53
N SER A 166 5.24 14.23 2.75
CA SER A 166 5.35 15.55 2.12
C SER A 166 5.52 16.67 3.16
N GLY A 167 6.37 17.66 2.88
CA GLY A 167 6.68 18.77 3.79
C GLY A 167 7.61 18.43 4.96
N ALA A 168 8.04 17.18 5.16
CA ALA A 168 8.93 16.80 6.27
C ALA A 168 10.39 17.25 6.12
N GLY A 169 10.81 17.70 4.93
CA GLY A 169 12.19 18.08 4.61
C GLY A 169 12.98 17.05 3.77
N LYS A 170 12.30 16.04 3.20
CA LYS A 170 12.86 14.96 2.35
C LYS A 170 13.97 15.45 1.41
N SER A 171 13.63 16.41 0.55
CA SER A 171 14.48 16.91 -0.52
C SER A 171 15.55 17.88 0.00
N TYR A 172 15.31 18.51 1.15
CA TYR A 172 16.31 19.31 1.86
C TYR A 172 17.41 18.42 2.43
N LEU A 173 17.05 17.31 3.08
CA LEU A 173 17.98 16.31 3.59
C LEU A 173 18.76 15.63 2.44
N THR A 174 18.08 15.22 1.37
CA THR A 174 18.75 14.71 0.16
C THR A 174 19.74 15.73 -0.40
N SER A 175 19.39 17.03 -0.42
CA SER A 175 20.32 18.08 -0.85
C SER A 175 21.56 18.12 0.05
N VAL A 176 21.40 18.10 1.38
CA VAL A 176 22.51 18.04 2.35
C VAL A 176 23.41 16.82 2.12
N LEU A 177 22.84 15.63 1.86
CA LEU A 177 23.61 14.43 1.50
C LEU A 177 24.46 14.65 0.22
N ILE A 178 23.87 15.25 -0.81
CA ILE A 178 24.55 15.52 -2.09
C ILE A 178 25.65 16.58 -1.91
N GLU A 179 25.41 17.63 -1.13
CA GLU A 179 26.45 18.61 -0.77
C GLU A 179 27.64 17.96 -0.08
N GLU A 180 27.41 17.12 0.94
CA GLU A 180 28.51 16.48 1.67
C GLU A 180 29.33 15.55 0.77
N LEU A 181 28.71 14.89 -0.20
CA LEU A 181 29.40 14.13 -1.24
C LEU A 181 30.20 15.06 -2.16
N LEU A 182 29.60 16.14 -2.66
CA LEU A 182 30.26 17.13 -3.52
C LEU A 182 31.34 17.97 -2.79
N ASN A 183 31.40 17.96 -1.46
CA ASN A 183 32.44 18.62 -0.69
C ASN A 183 33.66 17.72 -0.42
N LYS A 184 33.63 16.43 -0.78
CA LYS A 184 34.80 15.53 -0.65
C LYS A 184 35.87 15.83 -1.70
N GLU A 185 37.11 15.47 -1.34
CA GLU A 185 38.28 15.56 -2.21
C GLU A 185 38.02 14.93 -3.57
N ARG A 186 38.47 15.60 -4.64
CA ARG A 186 38.12 15.27 -6.02
C ARG A 186 38.45 13.83 -6.43
N ASN A 187 39.56 13.28 -5.93
CA ASN A 187 40.01 11.91 -6.22
C ASN A 187 39.17 10.84 -5.51
N SER A 188 38.59 11.19 -4.35
CA SER A 188 37.81 10.29 -3.48
C SER A 188 36.30 10.46 -3.67
N ARG A 189 35.88 11.33 -4.59
CA ARG A 189 34.48 11.69 -4.80
C ARG A 189 33.77 10.69 -5.74
N PRO A 190 32.65 10.07 -5.33
CA PRO A 190 31.87 9.20 -6.20
C PRO A 190 31.18 10.00 -7.32
N SER A 191 30.75 9.32 -8.38
CA SER A 191 29.78 9.90 -9.30
C SER A 191 28.38 9.88 -8.67
N VAL A 192 27.65 10.99 -8.73
CA VAL A 192 26.30 11.12 -8.16
C VAL A 192 25.31 11.32 -9.29
N ILE A 193 24.29 10.47 -9.35
CA ILE A 193 23.27 10.51 -10.40
C ILE A 193 21.92 10.61 -9.71
N LEU A 194 21.11 11.60 -10.07
CA LEU A 194 19.82 11.87 -9.46
C LEU A 194 18.70 11.82 -10.50
N ILE A 195 17.71 10.95 -10.27
CA ILE A 195 16.42 11.00 -10.95
C ILE A 195 15.54 11.98 -10.17
N ASP A 196 15.23 13.12 -10.77
CA ASP A 196 14.42 14.20 -10.18
C ASP A 196 13.09 14.32 -10.94
N PRO A 197 12.00 13.66 -10.50
CA PRO A 197 10.72 13.67 -11.19
C PRO A 197 9.92 14.97 -11.02
N HIS A 198 10.35 15.87 -10.13
CA HIS A 198 9.61 17.07 -9.71
C HIS A 198 10.34 18.41 -9.94
N GLY A 199 11.67 18.39 -10.14
CA GLY A 199 12.50 19.56 -10.46
C GLY A 199 13.02 20.27 -9.21
N GLU A 200 13.08 19.58 -8.07
CA GLU A 200 13.41 20.17 -6.76
C GLU A 200 14.92 20.45 -6.58
N TYR A 201 15.78 19.86 -7.41
CA TYR A 201 17.24 19.88 -7.22
C TYR A 201 18.00 20.71 -8.25
N GLY A 202 17.30 21.35 -9.21
CA GLY A 202 17.93 22.20 -10.22
C GLY A 202 18.81 23.33 -9.67
N GLY A 203 18.54 23.81 -8.45
CA GLY A 203 19.28 24.90 -7.80
C GLY A 203 20.79 24.66 -7.61
N PHE A 204 21.26 23.41 -7.65
CA PHE A 204 22.70 23.09 -7.59
C PHE A 204 23.51 23.67 -8.77
N VAL A 205 22.92 23.81 -9.96
CA VAL A 205 23.61 24.41 -11.12
C VAL A 205 23.74 25.93 -11.02
N ASN A 206 22.86 26.56 -10.23
CA ASN A 206 22.82 28.01 -10.01
C ASN A 206 23.68 28.45 -8.82
N ASP A 207 24.37 27.52 -8.14
CA ASP A 207 25.19 27.76 -6.95
C ASP A 207 26.68 27.70 -7.28
N ASN A 208 27.40 28.81 -7.09
CA ASN A 208 28.82 28.94 -7.43
C ASN A 208 29.72 27.86 -6.79
N ARG A 209 29.31 27.23 -5.67
CA ARG A 209 30.05 26.14 -5.01
C ARG A 209 29.96 24.81 -5.76
N TYR A 210 28.85 24.57 -6.47
CA TYR A 210 28.50 23.26 -7.03
C TYR A 210 28.30 23.27 -8.55
N ALA A 211 28.09 24.43 -9.17
CA ALA A 211 27.81 24.61 -10.59
C ALA A 211 28.83 23.92 -11.51
N THR A 212 30.13 24.08 -11.23
CA THR A 212 31.22 23.47 -12.03
C THR A 212 31.27 21.94 -11.93
N SER A 213 30.62 21.36 -10.93
CA SER A 213 30.49 19.90 -10.71
C SER A 213 29.07 19.38 -10.95
N THR A 214 28.13 20.22 -11.37
CA THR A 214 26.72 19.84 -11.58
C THR A 214 26.35 19.95 -13.04
N LYS A 215 25.62 18.96 -13.55
CA LYS A 215 25.01 19.00 -14.88
C LYS A 215 23.56 18.56 -14.80
N VAL A 216 22.67 19.38 -15.35
CA VAL A 216 21.23 19.11 -15.43
C VAL A 216 20.90 18.68 -16.86
N TYR A 217 20.01 17.71 -16.98
CA TYR A 217 19.46 17.21 -18.23
C TYR A 217 17.94 17.24 -18.12
N HIS A 218 17.28 17.93 -19.04
CA HIS A 218 15.83 18.07 -19.08
C HIS A 218 15.20 16.88 -19.79
N GLY A 219 14.09 16.37 -19.27
CA GLY A 219 13.42 15.17 -19.75
C GLY A 219 12.97 15.22 -21.21
N GLU A 220 12.67 16.41 -21.74
CA GLU A 220 12.38 16.61 -23.17
C GLU A 220 13.61 16.49 -24.08
N GLU A 221 14.82 16.74 -23.57
CA GLU A 221 16.07 16.55 -24.31
C GLU A 221 16.54 15.09 -24.31
N ILE A 222 16.08 14.28 -23.35
CA ILE A 222 16.56 12.92 -23.14
C ILE A 222 16.19 12.03 -24.32
N THR A 223 17.22 11.41 -24.93
CA THR A 223 17.06 10.47 -26.03
C THR A 223 17.83 9.17 -25.82
N ILE A 224 17.29 8.10 -26.39
CA ILE A 224 17.75 6.72 -26.33
C ILE A 224 18.16 6.28 -27.74
N ALA A 225 19.40 5.83 -27.91
CA ALA A 225 19.87 5.30 -29.18
C ALA A 225 19.13 3.99 -29.54
N THR A 226 18.24 4.01 -30.55
CA THR A 226 17.53 2.80 -31.00
C THR A 226 18.50 1.68 -31.37
N HIS A 227 19.56 2.02 -32.10
CA HIS A 227 20.58 1.07 -32.54
C HIS A 227 21.35 0.41 -31.38
N SER A 228 21.36 1.01 -30.18
CA SER A 228 22.02 0.46 -28.98
C SER A 228 21.20 -0.63 -28.27
N LEU A 229 19.92 -0.79 -28.63
CA LEU A 229 18.99 -1.71 -28.00
C LEU A 229 19.08 -3.10 -28.64
N SER A 230 19.10 -4.13 -27.81
CA SER A 230 18.80 -5.51 -28.21
C SER A 230 17.29 -5.76 -28.22
N ALA A 231 16.84 -6.85 -28.86
CA ALA A 231 15.45 -7.31 -28.74
C ALA A 231 15.06 -7.63 -27.28
N TYR A 232 16.03 -7.88 -26.39
CA TYR A 232 15.77 -8.03 -24.97
C TYR A 232 15.45 -6.68 -24.31
N GLU A 233 16.29 -5.67 -24.50
CA GLU A 233 16.06 -4.34 -23.93
C GLU A 233 14.75 -3.74 -24.46
N LEU A 234 14.45 -3.89 -25.75
CA LEU A 234 13.13 -3.52 -26.31
C LEU A 234 11.98 -4.27 -25.62
N SER A 235 12.12 -5.57 -25.32
CA SER A 235 11.12 -6.32 -24.54
C SER A 235 11.03 -5.91 -23.06
N MET A 236 12.08 -5.31 -22.48
CA MET A 236 12.01 -4.73 -21.12
C MET A 236 11.25 -3.40 -21.11
N LEU A 237 11.35 -2.61 -22.19
CA LEU A 237 10.55 -1.40 -22.38
C LEU A 237 9.10 -1.72 -22.83
N MET A 238 8.84 -2.98 -23.21
CA MET A 238 7.56 -3.48 -23.71
C MET A 238 7.24 -4.89 -23.17
N PRO A 239 6.77 -5.03 -21.92
CA PRO A 239 6.47 -6.33 -21.29
C PRO A 239 5.31 -7.11 -21.93
N LYS A 240 4.75 -6.61 -23.04
CA LYS A 240 3.79 -7.34 -23.90
C LYS A 240 4.47 -8.26 -24.91
N ILE A 241 5.76 -8.08 -25.19
CA ILE A 241 6.50 -8.86 -26.19
C ILE A 241 6.64 -10.32 -25.75
N THR A 242 5.99 -11.24 -26.46
CA THR A 242 6.14 -12.68 -26.21
C THR A 242 7.53 -13.18 -26.59
N SER A 243 7.93 -14.33 -26.04
CA SER A 243 9.19 -15.00 -26.36
C SER A 243 9.32 -15.42 -27.84
N VAL A 244 8.21 -15.53 -28.58
CA VAL A 244 8.20 -15.74 -30.04
C VAL A 244 8.54 -14.43 -30.75
N GLN A 245 7.82 -13.35 -30.45
CA GLN A 245 8.07 -12.03 -31.06
C GLN A 245 9.49 -11.50 -30.80
N ARG A 246 10.03 -11.69 -29.58
CA ARG A 246 11.44 -11.37 -29.28
C ARG A 246 12.43 -12.22 -30.08
N ARG A 247 12.08 -13.46 -30.41
CA ARG A 247 12.92 -14.37 -31.21
C ARG A 247 12.96 -13.93 -32.67
N GLU A 248 11.82 -13.53 -33.24
CA GLU A 248 11.73 -13.00 -34.61
C GLU A 248 12.40 -11.62 -34.76
N LEU A 249 12.32 -10.76 -33.73
CA LEU A 249 12.93 -9.43 -33.75
C LEU A 249 14.47 -9.46 -33.70
N ASN A 250 15.06 -10.46 -33.04
CA ASN A 250 16.51 -10.62 -32.89
C ASN A 250 17.30 -10.69 -34.22
N PRO A 251 16.98 -11.57 -35.19
CA PRO A 251 17.68 -11.63 -36.46
C PRO A 251 17.49 -10.37 -37.30
N ILE A 252 16.32 -9.72 -37.23
CA ILE A 252 16.05 -8.45 -37.94
C ILE A 252 16.97 -7.35 -37.41
N ILE A 253 17.07 -7.17 -36.09
CA ILE A 253 17.99 -6.22 -35.46
C ILE A 253 19.46 -6.52 -35.82
N ARG A 254 19.86 -7.80 -35.89
CA ARG A 254 21.21 -8.19 -36.29
C ARG A 254 21.50 -7.84 -37.75
N LYS A 255 20.57 -8.14 -38.67
CA LYS A 255 20.69 -7.80 -40.09
C LYS A 255 20.77 -6.28 -40.28
N LEU A 256 19.81 -5.54 -39.73
CA LEU A 256 19.76 -4.08 -39.82
C LEU A 256 21.02 -3.42 -39.25
N ARG A 257 21.56 -3.90 -38.12
CA ARG A 257 22.81 -3.38 -37.54
C ARG A 257 24.04 -3.69 -38.40
N GLY A 258 24.04 -4.80 -39.14
CA GLY A 258 25.12 -5.16 -40.08
C GLY A 258 25.10 -4.33 -41.35
N GLU A 259 23.90 -4.05 -41.89
CA GLU A 259 23.69 -3.22 -43.08
C GLU A 259 23.85 -1.72 -42.77
N ARG A 260 23.39 -1.28 -41.59
CA ARG A 260 23.38 0.11 -41.15
C ARG A 260 23.71 0.20 -39.65
N PRO A 261 24.95 0.52 -39.26
CA PRO A 261 25.37 0.56 -37.86
C PRO A 261 24.60 1.56 -36.97
N VAL A 262 24.10 2.66 -37.54
CA VAL A 262 23.36 3.71 -36.84
C VAL A 262 22.00 3.92 -37.51
N TYR A 263 20.94 3.59 -36.77
CA TYR A 263 19.54 3.63 -37.22
C TYR A 263 18.61 4.12 -36.10
N ASN A 264 17.45 4.66 -36.48
CA ASN A 264 16.39 5.19 -35.61
C ASN A 264 15.23 4.18 -35.46
N MET A 265 14.12 4.57 -34.81
CA MET A 265 12.98 3.67 -34.62
C MET A 265 12.21 3.38 -35.92
N GLN A 266 12.06 4.36 -36.82
CA GLN A 266 11.41 4.17 -38.12
C GLN A 266 12.18 3.17 -39.00
N ASP A 267 13.51 3.27 -39.05
CA ASP A 267 14.36 2.31 -39.76
C ASP A 267 14.14 0.86 -39.27
N LEU A 268 13.92 0.68 -37.96
CA LEU A 268 13.62 -0.63 -37.36
C LEU A 268 12.18 -1.08 -37.64
N ILE A 269 11.21 -0.15 -37.65
CA ILE A 269 9.83 -0.41 -38.07
C ILE A 269 9.82 -0.93 -39.52
N ASP A 270 10.49 -0.22 -40.43
CA ASP A 270 10.56 -0.56 -41.86
C ASP A 270 11.27 -1.90 -42.07
N ALA A 271 12.35 -2.18 -41.33
CA ALA A 271 13.02 -3.48 -41.36
C ALA A 271 12.11 -4.63 -40.89
N VAL A 272 11.24 -4.40 -39.89
CA VAL A 272 10.23 -5.40 -39.47
C VAL A 272 9.11 -5.50 -40.50
N GLN A 273 8.62 -4.40 -41.06
CA GLN A 273 7.58 -4.39 -42.12
C GLN A 273 8.03 -5.11 -43.39
N ASN A 274 9.31 -5.04 -43.75
CA ASN A 274 9.88 -5.70 -44.94
C ASN A 274 10.49 -7.10 -44.66
N SER A 275 10.38 -7.61 -43.42
CA SER A 275 10.94 -8.91 -43.04
C SER A 275 10.13 -10.13 -43.53
N ASP A 276 10.81 -11.28 -43.64
CA ASP A 276 10.24 -12.59 -44.00
C ASP A 276 9.42 -13.28 -42.88
N ILE A 277 8.96 -12.53 -41.86
CA ILE A 277 8.12 -13.09 -40.78
C ILE A 277 6.83 -13.67 -41.39
N LYS A 278 6.72 -15.00 -41.38
CA LYS A 278 5.61 -15.77 -41.98
C LYS A 278 4.26 -15.54 -41.30
N ASP A 279 4.25 -15.31 -39.97
CA ASP A 279 3.02 -14.97 -39.26
C ASP A 279 2.74 -13.47 -39.33
N ILE A 280 1.80 -13.11 -40.20
CA ILE A 280 1.27 -11.76 -40.36
C ILE A 280 0.85 -11.16 -39.00
N LYS A 281 0.27 -11.94 -38.09
CA LYS A 281 -0.18 -11.42 -36.78
C LYS A 281 1.01 -11.01 -35.91
N THR A 282 2.02 -11.86 -35.79
CA THR A 282 3.30 -11.54 -35.12
C THR A 282 3.94 -10.29 -35.70
N LYS A 283 3.99 -10.17 -37.04
CA LYS A 283 4.55 -9.02 -37.77
C LYS A 283 3.78 -7.73 -37.49
N THR A 284 2.45 -7.72 -37.66
CA THR A 284 1.59 -6.56 -37.38
C THR A 284 1.68 -6.11 -35.92
N VAL A 285 1.72 -7.05 -34.96
CA VAL A 285 1.82 -6.71 -33.53
C VAL A 285 3.20 -6.13 -33.18
N LEU A 286 4.29 -6.65 -33.73
CA LEU A 286 5.63 -6.06 -33.58
C LEU A 286 5.69 -4.62 -34.13
N VAL A 287 5.13 -4.38 -35.31
CA VAL A 287 5.09 -3.04 -35.93
C VAL A 287 4.27 -2.06 -35.09
N ALA A 288 3.06 -2.45 -34.66
CA ALA A 288 2.22 -1.61 -33.79
C ALA A 288 2.92 -1.25 -32.47
N TRP A 289 3.73 -2.16 -31.93
CA TRP A 289 4.51 -1.94 -30.71
C TRP A 289 5.71 -1.01 -30.90
N LEU A 290 6.44 -1.14 -32.01
CA LEU A 290 7.53 -0.22 -32.31
C LEU A 290 7.00 1.21 -32.54
N HIS A 291 5.82 1.37 -33.16
CA HIS A 291 5.11 2.66 -33.21
C HIS A 291 4.66 3.15 -31.81
N GLU A 292 4.23 2.27 -30.89
CA GLU A 292 3.90 2.63 -29.49
C GLU A 292 5.14 3.19 -28.75
N LEU A 293 6.34 2.67 -29.03
CA LEU A 293 7.60 3.23 -28.53
C LEU A 293 7.97 4.54 -29.23
N ASP A 294 7.88 4.59 -30.56
CA ASP A 294 8.22 5.79 -31.33
C ASP A 294 7.36 7.00 -30.95
N TYR A 295 6.07 6.77 -30.67
CA TYR A 295 5.16 7.81 -30.17
C TYR A 295 5.62 8.45 -28.84
N THR A 296 6.45 7.76 -28.04
CA THR A 296 7.06 8.37 -26.85
C THR A 296 8.09 9.45 -27.20
N LYS A 297 8.55 9.54 -28.46
CA LYS A 297 9.62 10.44 -28.95
C LYS A 297 10.95 10.36 -28.18
N LEU A 298 11.15 9.32 -27.36
CA LEU A 298 12.39 9.12 -26.60
C LEU A 298 13.50 8.48 -27.46
N PHE A 299 13.18 7.95 -28.64
CA PHE A 299 14.11 7.12 -29.42
C PHE A 299 14.74 7.93 -30.56
N SER A 300 16.07 7.90 -30.65
CA SER A 300 16.83 8.65 -31.64
C SER A 300 18.02 7.84 -32.20
N ASN A 301 18.85 8.47 -33.01
CA ASN A 301 20.10 7.89 -33.51
C ASN A 301 21.26 7.92 -32.50
N ARG A 302 21.11 8.56 -31.32
CA ARG A 302 22.13 8.64 -30.25
C ARG A 302 21.52 8.61 -28.85
N ASP A 303 22.34 8.26 -27.86
CA ASP A 303 22.00 8.46 -26.45
C ASP A 303 22.32 9.92 -26.09
N TYR A 304 21.39 10.62 -25.44
CA TYR A 304 21.65 11.87 -24.75
C TYR A 304 20.88 11.90 -23.42
N PRO A 305 21.56 12.09 -22.27
CA PRO A 305 23.01 11.99 -22.10
C PRO A 305 23.57 10.60 -22.42
N SER A 306 24.88 10.50 -22.65
CA SER A 306 25.52 9.18 -22.63
C SER A 306 25.75 8.69 -21.20
N VAL A 307 25.91 7.38 -21.04
CA VAL A 307 26.22 6.74 -19.75
C VAL A 307 27.53 7.29 -19.13
N LYS A 308 28.48 7.73 -19.97
CA LYS A 308 29.75 8.32 -19.50
C LYS A 308 29.57 9.76 -18.99
N ASP A 309 28.66 10.51 -19.60
CA ASP A 309 28.36 11.88 -19.14
C ASP A 309 27.60 11.84 -17.81
N LEU A 310 26.64 10.90 -17.67
CA LEU A 310 25.94 10.66 -16.42
C LEU A 310 26.88 10.22 -15.29
N ALA A 311 27.70 9.19 -15.54
CA ALA A 311 28.58 8.60 -14.55
C ALA A 311 29.98 9.25 -14.47
N PHE A 312 30.06 10.55 -14.76
CA PHE A 312 31.32 11.29 -14.68
C PHE A 312 31.78 11.37 -13.21
N GLN A 313 33.04 11.02 -12.96
CA GLN A 313 33.55 10.92 -11.59
C GLN A 313 33.58 12.30 -10.91
N GLY A 314 33.03 12.37 -9.71
CA GLY A 314 33.02 13.58 -8.89
C GLY A 314 32.00 14.65 -9.28
N ASN A 315 31.14 14.37 -10.25
CA ASN A 315 30.05 15.26 -10.65
C ASN A 315 28.69 14.75 -10.15
N LEU A 316 27.74 15.69 -10.05
CA LEU A 316 26.31 15.49 -9.89
C LEU A 316 25.63 15.60 -11.26
N SER A 317 25.01 14.51 -11.71
CA SER A 317 24.20 14.45 -12.93
C SER A 317 22.71 14.36 -12.56
N ILE A 318 21.95 15.43 -12.80
CA ILE A 318 20.51 15.49 -12.51
C ILE A 318 19.73 15.21 -13.79
N LEU A 319 18.97 14.12 -13.80
CA LEU A 319 17.93 13.83 -14.79
C LEU A 319 16.62 14.44 -14.29
N ASN A 320 16.34 15.69 -14.68
CA ASN A 320 15.13 16.42 -14.32
C ASN A 320 14.00 16.02 -15.27
N LEU A 321 13.05 15.24 -14.77
CA LEU A 321 11.90 14.73 -15.50
C LEU A 321 10.60 15.48 -15.15
N SER A 322 10.70 16.71 -14.63
CA SER A 322 9.55 17.51 -14.17
C SER A 322 8.78 18.22 -15.29
N ASP A 323 9.39 18.30 -16.46
CA ASP A 323 8.82 18.70 -17.76
C ASP A 323 7.95 17.59 -18.37
N LEU A 324 8.31 16.32 -18.14
CA LEU A 324 7.53 15.18 -18.63
C LEU A 324 6.25 14.96 -17.82
N VAL A 325 5.10 14.99 -18.51
CA VAL A 325 3.78 14.66 -17.91
C VAL A 325 3.53 13.15 -17.89
N ASP A 326 3.98 12.41 -18.91
CA ASP A 326 3.72 10.97 -19.03
C ASP A 326 4.60 10.12 -18.10
N ILE A 327 3.96 9.39 -17.17
CA ILE A 327 4.61 8.45 -16.25
C ILE A 327 5.32 7.31 -16.99
N ARG A 328 4.86 6.90 -18.17
CA ARG A 328 5.48 5.81 -18.95
C ARG A 328 6.81 6.26 -19.54
N ARG A 329 6.89 7.47 -20.12
CA ARG A 329 8.17 8.11 -20.50
C ARG A 329 9.16 8.11 -19.33
N LYS A 330 8.74 8.56 -18.13
CA LYS A 330 9.60 8.53 -16.92
C LYS A 330 10.07 7.10 -16.60
N GLN A 331 9.17 6.12 -16.60
CA GLN A 331 9.52 4.71 -16.35
C GLN A 331 10.49 4.13 -17.39
N ILE A 332 10.34 4.47 -18.67
CA ILE A 332 11.26 4.04 -19.75
C ILE A 332 12.66 4.63 -19.54
N ILE A 333 12.75 5.94 -19.27
CA ILE A 333 14.02 6.64 -19.01
C ILE A 333 14.74 5.98 -17.83
N ILE A 334 14.06 5.83 -16.69
CA ILE A 334 14.65 5.24 -15.47
C ILE A 334 15.08 3.79 -15.73
N ALA A 335 14.24 2.98 -16.39
CA ALA A 335 14.56 1.58 -16.68
C ALA A 335 15.80 1.47 -17.59
N TYR A 336 15.85 2.29 -18.64
CA TYR A 336 16.94 2.30 -19.60
C TYR A 336 18.27 2.74 -18.96
N PHE A 337 18.30 3.94 -18.35
CA PHE A 337 19.55 4.49 -17.81
C PHE A 337 20.05 3.70 -16.61
N ALA A 338 19.17 3.26 -15.69
CA ALA A 338 19.59 2.37 -14.60
C ALA A 338 20.22 1.07 -15.12
N LYS A 339 19.66 0.47 -16.20
CA LYS A 339 20.21 -0.74 -16.81
C LYS A 339 21.56 -0.50 -17.46
N LYS A 340 21.67 0.55 -18.29
CA LYS A 340 22.92 0.89 -18.99
C LYS A 340 24.04 1.30 -18.03
N LEU A 341 23.73 2.08 -16.98
CA LEU A 341 24.66 2.41 -15.89
C LEU A 341 25.14 1.14 -15.19
N PHE A 342 24.22 0.28 -14.75
CA PHE A 342 24.57 -0.95 -14.04
C PHE A 342 25.41 -1.92 -14.90
N ASP A 343 25.06 -2.12 -16.17
CA ASP A 343 25.85 -2.94 -17.10
C ASP A 343 27.23 -2.36 -17.38
N ALA A 344 27.33 -1.05 -17.63
CA ALA A 344 28.61 -0.37 -17.86
C ALA A 344 29.52 -0.47 -16.63
N ARG A 345 28.95 -0.32 -15.42
CA ARG A 345 29.68 -0.45 -14.15
C ARG A 345 30.14 -1.88 -13.90
N ARG A 346 29.28 -2.87 -14.16
CA ARG A 346 29.63 -4.31 -14.10
C ARG A 346 30.77 -4.66 -15.07
N GLN A 347 30.83 -4.00 -16.22
CA GLN A 347 31.93 -4.10 -17.20
C GLN A 347 33.14 -3.21 -16.88
N LYS A 348 33.16 -2.53 -15.72
CA LYS A 348 34.20 -1.56 -15.30
C LYS A 348 34.45 -0.40 -16.28
N LYS A 349 33.47 -0.07 -17.14
CA LYS A 349 33.56 1.01 -18.15
C LYS A 349 33.29 2.41 -17.58
N ILE A 350 32.74 2.50 -16.38
CA ILE A 350 32.46 3.74 -15.65
C ILE A 350 32.89 3.62 -14.18
N SER A 351 33.06 4.79 -13.55
CA SER A 351 33.37 4.93 -12.12
C SER A 351 32.25 4.35 -11.23
N PRO A 352 32.52 4.00 -9.96
CA PRO A 352 31.49 3.78 -8.95
C PRO A 352 30.52 4.96 -8.87
N PHE A 353 29.22 4.65 -8.79
CA PHE A 353 28.17 5.66 -8.77
C PHE A 353 27.18 5.43 -7.61
N ILE A 354 26.55 6.53 -7.19
CA ILE A 354 25.41 6.55 -6.27
C ILE A 354 24.20 7.05 -7.07
N LEU A 355 23.22 6.17 -7.29
CA LEU A 355 21.99 6.49 -8.01
C LEU A 355 20.87 6.82 -7.01
N PHE A 356 20.54 8.10 -6.92
CA PHE A 356 19.39 8.61 -6.19
C PHE A 356 18.14 8.50 -7.08
N VAL A 357 17.09 7.84 -6.56
CA VAL A 357 15.80 7.71 -7.24
C VAL A 357 14.71 8.30 -6.35
N GLU A 358 14.22 9.48 -6.71
CA GLU A 358 13.13 10.13 -6.02
C GLU A 358 11.75 9.66 -6.49
N GLU A 359 10.77 9.73 -5.58
CA GLU A 359 9.42 9.19 -5.72
C GLU A 359 9.41 7.73 -6.20
N ALA A 360 10.38 6.94 -5.72
CA ALA A 360 10.64 5.59 -6.20
C ALA A 360 9.42 4.62 -6.13
N HIS A 361 8.38 4.97 -5.37
CA HIS A 361 7.10 4.26 -5.36
C HIS A 361 6.22 4.47 -6.61
N GLN A 362 6.31 5.61 -7.32
CA GLN A 362 5.56 5.85 -8.56
C GLN A 362 5.96 4.87 -9.66
N PHE A 363 7.14 4.30 -9.53
CA PHE A 363 7.73 3.34 -10.43
C PHE A 363 7.43 1.90 -9.99
N CYS A 364 6.21 1.67 -9.46
CA CYS A 364 5.73 0.38 -8.91
C CYS A 364 4.23 -0.02 -9.10
N LEU A 365 3.22 0.87 -9.06
CA LEU A 365 1.89 0.53 -8.48
C LEU A 365 0.66 0.43 -9.44
N SER A 366 -0.32 -0.42 -9.07
CA SER A 366 -1.78 -0.34 -9.41
C SER A 366 -2.58 -1.38 -8.56
N SER A 367 -3.90 -1.59 -8.74
CA SER A 367 -4.77 -2.30 -7.76
C SER A 367 -6.19 -2.69 -8.26
N ASP A 368 -6.60 -3.98 -8.29
CA ASP A 368 -7.98 -4.34 -8.78
C ASP A 368 -8.75 -5.63 -8.33
N THR A 369 -8.22 -6.59 -7.55
CA THR A 369 -8.98 -7.83 -7.16
C THR A 369 -9.45 -7.82 -5.69
N GLU A 370 -10.58 -8.49 -5.36
CA GLU A 370 -11.23 -8.51 -4.03
C GLU A 370 -11.44 -9.93 -3.46
N ILE A 371 -11.34 -10.10 -2.13
CA ILE A 371 -11.63 -11.34 -1.38
C ILE A 371 -12.96 -11.25 -0.61
N LEU A 372 -13.59 -12.39 -0.32
CA LEU A 372 -14.70 -12.44 0.63
C LEU A 372 -14.21 -12.74 2.07
N THR A 373 -14.43 -11.81 2.98
CA THR A 373 -14.15 -11.93 4.42
C THR A 373 -15.45 -12.12 5.21
N GLN A 374 -15.38 -12.51 6.49
CA GLN A 374 -16.58 -12.48 7.36
C GLN A 374 -17.25 -11.10 7.44
N LYS A 375 -16.48 -10.01 7.24
CA LYS A 375 -16.97 -8.63 7.23
C LYS A 375 -17.27 -8.11 5.82
N GLY A 376 -17.66 -9.02 4.92
CA GLY A 376 -17.99 -8.72 3.52
C GLY A 376 -16.78 -8.70 2.57
N TRP A 377 -17.00 -8.19 1.37
CA TRP A 377 -15.98 -8.06 0.34
C TRP A 377 -14.92 -7.03 0.71
N LYS A 378 -13.65 -7.37 0.50
CA LYS A 378 -12.50 -6.54 0.85
C LYS A 378 -11.45 -6.54 -0.23
N LYS A 379 -10.85 -5.37 -0.47
CA LYS A 379 -9.64 -5.23 -1.30
C LYS A 379 -8.42 -5.61 -0.48
N TYR A 380 -7.33 -5.97 -1.15
CA TYR A 380 -6.09 -6.40 -0.52
C TYR A 380 -5.50 -5.41 0.50
N ASN A 381 -5.74 -4.11 0.33
CA ASN A 381 -5.29 -3.05 1.23
C ASN A 381 -6.12 -2.96 2.53
N GLU A 382 -7.18 -3.76 2.65
CA GLU A 382 -8.00 -3.88 3.85
C GLU A 382 -7.74 -5.21 4.60
N LEU A 383 -6.80 -6.03 4.14
CA LEU A 383 -6.48 -7.35 4.68
C LEU A 383 -5.27 -7.32 5.61
N LYS A 384 -5.24 -8.26 6.57
CA LYS A 384 -4.11 -8.53 7.46
C LYS A 384 -3.93 -10.04 7.63
N VAL A 385 -2.77 -10.49 8.09
CA VAL A 385 -2.61 -11.88 8.57
C VAL A 385 -3.55 -12.09 9.77
N GLY A 386 -4.13 -13.29 9.90
CA GLY A 386 -5.15 -13.62 10.90
C GLY A 386 -6.59 -13.25 10.50
N TYR A 387 -6.80 -12.46 9.44
CA TYR A 387 -8.16 -12.02 9.07
C TYR A 387 -9.03 -13.20 8.59
N PRO A 388 -10.28 -13.35 9.07
CA PRO A 388 -11.14 -14.49 8.74
C PRO A 388 -11.74 -14.40 7.32
N VAL A 389 -11.42 -15.36 6.48
CA VAL A 389 -11.82 -15.44 5.07
C VAL A 389 -12.53 -16.75 4.74
N PHE A 390 -13.37 -16.72 3.70
CA PHE A 390 -14.05 -17.92 3.21
C PHE A 390 -13.10 -18.76 2.35
N SER A 391 -12.56 -19.80 2.97
CA SER A 391 -11.75 -20.83 2.32
C SER A 391 -12.65 -21.95 1.78
N TYR A 392 -12.26 -22.60 0.68
CA TYR A 392 -12.99 -23.72 0.11
C TYR A 392 -12.29 -25.05 0.42
N ASN A 393 -13.00 -25.94 1.10
CA ASN A 393 -12.55 -27.31 1.33
C ASN A 393 -12.96 -28.18 0.13
N LYS A 394 -11.96 -28.58 -0.66
CA LYS A 394 -12.13 -29.40 -1.87
C LYS A 394 -12.64 -30.83 -1.60
N ASP A 395 -12.46 -31.33 -0.38
CA ASP A 395 -12.79 -32.71 -0.02
C ASP A 395 -14.22 -32.82 0.53
N SER A 396 -14.78 -31.74 1.08
CA SER A 396 -16.17 -31.67 1.57
C SER A 396 -17.16 -30.92 0.64
N ASP A 397 -16.68 -30.23 -0.40
CA ASP A 397 -17.44 -29.28 -1.24
C ASP A 397 -18.13 -28.16 -0.41
N LYS A 398 -17.42 -27.63 0.60
CA LYS A 398 -17.92 -26.59 1.52
C LYS A 398 -17.03 -25.35 1.59
N LEU A 399 -17.63 -24.22 1.96
CA LEU A 399 -16.89 -23.06 2.45
C LEU A 399 -16.75 -23.13 3.98
N GLU A 400 -15.52 -22.92 4.45
CA GLU A 400 -15.14 -22.83 5.85
C GLU A 400 -14.51 -21.46 6.12
N VAL A 401 -14.79 -20.88 7.28
CA VAL A 401 -14.05 -19.69 7.74
C VAL A 401 -12.71 -20.13 8.30
N ASN A 402 -11.62 -19.69 7.67
CA ASN A 402 -10.26 -19.88 8.17
C ASN A 402 -9.50 -18.54 8.15
N PRO A 403 -8.56 -18.29 9.07
CA PRO A 403 -7.74 -17.09 9.04
C PRO A 403 -6.76 -17.11 7.86
N ILE A 404 -6.41 -15.93 7.35
CA ILE A 404 -5.27 -15.74 6.45
C ILE A 404 -3.99 -16.12 7.21
N GLN A 405 -3.27 -17.14 6.74
CA GLN A 405 -1.98 -17.58 7.31
C GLN A 405 -0.82 -16.71 6.80
N ARG A 406 -0.91 -16.25 5.55
CA ARG A 406 0.07 -15.37 4.92
C ARG A 406 -0.63 -14.45 3.92
N LEU A 407 -0.33 -13.16 3.96
CA LEU A 407 -0.80 -12.19 2.98
C LEU A 407 0.38 -11.79 2.08
N ILE A 408 0.20 -11.90 0.77
CA ILE A 408 1.22 -11.66 -0.24
C ILE A 408 0.71 -10.52 -1.13
N ILE A 409 1.18 -9.29 -0.92
CA ILE A 409 0.82 -8.14 -1.77
C ILE A 409 2.02 -7.80 -2.65
N LYS A 410 1.81 -7.73 -3.97
CA LYS A 410 2.88 -7.89 -4.95
C LYS A 410 2.60 -7.07 -6.20
N ASN A 411 3.35 -6.00 -6.45
CA ASN A 411 3.33 -5.37 -7.77
C ASN A 411 3.73 -6.41 -8.84
N TYR A 412 3.02 -6.40 -9.97
CA TYR A 412 3.08 -7.28 -11.15
C TYR A 412 2.97 -6.40 -12.42
N SER A 413 3.65 -6.69 -13.53
CA SER A 413 3.53 -5.95 -14.79
C SER A 413 3.94 -6.74 -16.02
N GLY A 414 2.95 -7.35 -16.68
CA GLY A 414 3.13 -8.19 -17.84
C GLY A 414 2.03 -9.25 -17.93
N GLU A 415 2.32 -10.45 -18.42
CA GLU A 415 1.30 -11.45 -18.72
C GLU A 415 0.71 -12.11 -17.47
N LEU A 416 -0.53 -11.72 -17.11
CA LEU A 416 -1.40 -12.53 -16.25
C LEU A 416 -2.23 -13.51 -17.11
N VAL A 417 -2.54 -14.66 -16.51
CA VAL A 417 -3.44 -15.66 -17.06
C VAL A 417 -4.88 -15.25 -16.76
N LYS A 418 -5.60 -14.82 -17.79
CA LYS A 418 -7.02 -14.48 -17.72
C LYS A 418 -7.88 -15.73 -17.86
N LEU A 419 -8.54 -16.09 -16.77
CA LEU A 419 -9.55 -17.14 -16.68
C LEU A 419 -10.93 -16.51 -16.89
N TYR A 420 -11.45 -16.60 -18.11
CA TYR A 420 -12.61 -15.81 -18.52
C TYR A 420 -13.66 -16.61 -19.29
N ASN A 421 -14.93 -16.32 -18.99
CA ASN A 421 -16.04 -16.48 -19.91
C ASN A 421 -17.03 -15.30 -19.75
N ASP A 422 -17.82 -15.03 -20.78
CA ASP A 422 -18.69 -13.85 -20.82
C ASP A 422 -19.74 -13.87 -19.69
N GLU A 423 -20.13 -15.05 -19.24
CA GLU A 423 -21.32 -15.25 -18.42
C GLU A 423 -21.09 -15.39 -16.90
N SER A 424 -19.91 -15.79 -16.44
CA SER A 424 -19.73 -16.23 -15.04
C SER A 424 -18.39 -15.93 -14.38
N ILE A 425 -17.28 -15.85 -15.13
CA ILE A 425 -15.96 -15.61 -14.54
C ILE A 425 -15.15 -14.58 -15.32
N ASN A 426 -14.49 -13.70 -14.58
CA ASN A 426 -13.35 -12.92 -15.05
C ASN A 426 -12.31 -12.91 -13.92
N SER A 427 -11.43 -13.90 -13.90
CA SER A 427 -10.31 -14.00 -12.97
C SER A 427 -9.01 -13.75 -13.72
N LEU A 428 -8.03 -13.15 -13.05
CA LEU A 428 -6.78 -12.71 -13.66
C LEU A 428 -5.65 -12.95 -12.65
N VAL A 429 -4.78 -13.91 -12.94
CA VAL A 429 -3.86 -14.51 -11.96
C VAL A 429 -2.45 -14.69 -12.52
N THR A 430 -1.42 -14.77 -11.66
CA THR A 430 -0.02 -14.92 -12.12
C THR A 430 0.21 -16.28 -12.75
N ASN A 431 1.23 -16.39 -13.61
CA ASN A 431 1.63 -17.66 -14.23
C ASN A 431 1.85 -18.78 -13.19
N ASP A 432 2.35 -18.42 -12.01
CA ASP A 432 2.66 -19.34 -10.90
C ASP A 432 1.56 -19.39 -9.82
N HIS A 433 0.42 -18.74 -10.02
CA HIS A 433 -0.73 -18.88 -9.13
C HIS A 433 -1.36 -20.26 -9.31
N ARG A 434 -1.66 -20.97 -8.21
CA ARG A 434 -2.35 -22.26 -8.27
C ARG A 434 -3.83 -22.04 -8.51
N VAL A 435 -4.35 -22.61 -9.58
CA VAL A 435 -5.77 -22.58 -9.92
C VAL A 435 -6.37 -23.94 -9.55
N LEU A 436 -7.40 -23.92 -8.71
CA LEU A 436 -8.16 -25.12 -8.36
C LEU A 436 -9.10 -25.48 -9.52
N CYS A 437 -8.82 -26.59 -10.20
CA CYS A 437 -9.56 -26.97 -11.39
C CYS A 437 -9.86 -28.47 -11.47
N TYR A 438 -10.85 -28.78 -12.31
CA TYR A 438 -11.19 -30.13 -12.73
C TYR A 438 -10.79 -30.25 -14.21
N THR A 439 -9.93 -31.20 -14.53
CA THR A 439 -9.51 -31.50 -15.91
C THR A 439 -10.37 -32.62 -16.48
N ARG A 440 -10.54 -32.67 -17.80
CA ARG A 440 -11.26 -33.77 -18.46
C ARG A 440 -10.30 -34.76 -19.10
N THR A 441 -10.67 -36.03 -19.08
CA THR A 441 -10.03 -37.13 -19.80
C THR A 441 -11.04 -37.76 -20.76
N THR A 442 -10.59 -38.14 -21.96
CA THR A 442 -11.42 -38.81 -22.96
C THR A 442 -11.13 -40.30 -22.91
N ASN A 443 -12.15 -41.14 -22.77
CA ASN A 443 -11.98 -42.59 -22.84
C ASN A 443 -11.90 -43.07 -24.32
N LYS A 444 -11.63 -44.37 -24.55
CA LYS A 444 -11.60 -44.95 -25.90
C LYS A 444 -12.91 -44.78 -26.69
N ASN A 445 -14.03 -44.53 -26.00
CA ASN A 445 -15.37 -44.36 -26.57
C ASN A 445 -15.74 -42.88 -26.82
N HIS A 446 -14.76 -41.96 -26.76
CA HIS A 446 -14.95 -40.51 -26.93
C HIS A 446 -15.78 -39.80 -25.82
N GLU A 447 -16.05 -40.47 -24.70
CA GLU A 447 -16.77 -39.88 -23.58
C GLU A 447 -15.82 -39.11 -22.65
N PHE A 448 -16.27 -37.97 -22.13
CA PHE A 448 -15.49 -37.12 -21.23
C PHE A 448 -15.78 -37.43 -19.76
N THR A 449 -14.74 -37.85 -19.04
CA THR A 449 -14.75 -37.97 -17.57
C THR A 449 -14.06 -36.76 -16.94
N TRP A 450 -14.57 -36.27 -15.80
CA TRP A 450 -13.93 -35.19 -15.04
C TRP A 450 -13.05 -35.78 -13.93
N SER A 451 -11.83 -35.27 -13.79
CA SER A 451 -10.95 -35.59 -12.66
C SER A 451 -11.53 -35.09 -11.34
N GLN A 452 -11.01 -35.60 -10.23
CA GLN A 452 -11.12 -34.94 -8.92
C GLN A 452 -10.49 -33.53 -8.96
N PRO A 453 -10.88 -32.61 -8.05
CA PRO A 453 -10.33 -31.26 -8.00
C PRO A 453 -8.84 -31.29 -7.63
N LYS A 454 -8.02 -30.57 -8.40
CA LYS A 454 -6.58 -30.46 -8.19
C LYS A 454 -6.09 -29.03 -8.45
N PHE A 455 -4.97 -28.69 -7.83
CA PHE A 455 -4.26 -27.44 -8.10
C PHE A 455 -3.33 -27.62 -9.30
N ILE A 456 -3.39 -26.69 -10.24
CA ILE A 456 -2.45 -26.59 -11.38
C ILE A 456 -1.97 -25.14 -11.45
N LEU A 457 -0.69 -24.88 -11.71
CA LEU A 457 -0.19 -23.53 -11.92
C LEU A 457 -0.86 -22.91 -13.16
N ALA A 458 -1.17 -21.62 -13.14
CA ALA A 458 -1.95 -21.00 -14.20
C ALA A 458 -1.30 -21.13 -15.60
N LYS A 459 0.04 -21.16 -15.65
CA LYS A 459 0.84 -21.41 -16.87
C LYS A 459 0.69 -22.81 -17.46
N ASP A 460 0.35 -23.80 -16.63
CA ASP A 460 0.26 -25.23 -16.98
C ASP A 460 -1.20 -25.70 -17.18
N LEU A 461 -2.16 -24.76 -17.20
CA LEU A 461 -3.57 -25.09 -17.36
C LEU A 461 -3.90 -25.66 -18.76
N PRO A 462 -4.58 -26.83 -18.83
CA PRO A 462 -4.93 -27.45 -20.11
C PRO A 462 -6.07 -26.70 -20.84
N THR A 463 -6.39 -27.14 -22.05
CA THR A 463 -7.57 -26.66 -22.78
C THR A 463 -8.85 -27.39 -22.36
N GLY A 464 -9.90 -26.62 -22.05
CA GLY A 464 -11.22 -27.16 -21.68
C GLY A 464 -11.25 -27.77 -20.28
N PHE A 465 -11.19 -26.93 -19.25
CA PHE A 465 -11.34 -27.29 -17.83
C PHE A 465 -12.52 -26.52 -17.20
N LYS A 466 -12.90 -26.90 -15.98
CA LYS A 466 -13.86 -26.14 -15.16
C LYS A 466 -13.25 -25.81 -13.81
N ILE A 467 -13.63 -24.67 -13.24
CA ILE A 467 -13.27 -24.28 -11.87
C ILE A 467 -14.54 -24.03 -11.04
N PRO A 468 -14.52 -24.27 -9.71
CA PRO A 468 -15.64 -23.96 -8.85
C PRO A 468 -15.81 -22.44 -8.70
N ILE A 469 -17.06 -21.97 -8.59
CA ILE A 469 -17.35 -20.53 -8.40
C ILE A 469 -18.17 -20.22 -7.14
N THR A 470 -18.72 -21.24 -6.50
CA THR A 470 -19.53 -21.12 -5.29
C THR A 470 -19.64 -22.50 -4.62
N ALA A 471 -19.80 -22.53 -3.31
CA ALA A 471 -20.07 -23.73 -2.54
C ALA A 471 -20.88 -23.36 -1.28
N LYS A 472 -21.63 -24.30 -0.72
CA LYS A 472 -22.41 -24.03 0.50
C LYS A 472 -21.46 -23.82 1.68
N ILE A 473 -21.74 -22.82 2.51
CA ILE A 473 -21.04 -22.68 3.80
C ILE A 473 -21.31 -23.90 4.69
N GLN A 474 -20.30 -24.33 5.44
CA GLN A 474 -20.47 -25.22 6.58
C GLN A 474 -20.79 -24.35 7.80
N SER A 475 -22.05 -24.38 8.24
CA SER A 475 -22.51 -23.65 9.43
C SER A 475 -23.23 -24.57 10.39
N ASN A 476 -22.83 -24.50 11.66
CA ASN A 476 -23.49 -25.14 12.80
C ASN A 476 -24.18 -24.10 13.71
N SER A 477 -24.13 -22.81 13.37
CA SER A 477 -24.68 -21.73 14.20
C SER A 477 -26.11 -21.36 13.80
N LYS A 478 -26.93 -21.04 14.80
CA LYS A 478 -28.26 -20.46 14.63
C LYS A 478 -28.27 -19.08 15.28
N CYS A 479 -28.61 -18.05 14.51
CA CYS A 479 -28.76 -16.70 15.07
C CYS A 479 -30.02 -16.66 15.94
N ASN A 480 -29.97 -15.99 17.09
CA ASN A 480 -31.10 -15.86 18.01
C ASN A 480 -32.12 -14.82 17.50
N ILE A 481 -32.79 -15.17 16.41
CA ILE A 481 -33.81 -14.38 15.73
C ILE A 481 -34.83 -15.32 15.10
N ASP A 482 -36.11 -14.96 15.20
CA ASP A 482 -37.21 -15.73 14.64
C ASP A 482 -37.36 -15.54 13.12
N ASN A 483 -37.97 -16.53 12.48
CA ASN A 483 -38.11 -16.58 11.02
C ASN A 483 -39.05 -15.52 10.44
N ASP A 484 -39.88 -14.87 11.25
CA ASP A 484 -40.78 -13.82 10.79
C ASP A 484 -40.11 -12.45 10.85
N LEU A 485 -39.35 -12.17 11.90
CA LEU A 485 -38.53 -10.97 11.98
C LEU A 485 -37.47 -10.94 10.86
N ILE A 486 -36.88 -12.08 10.47
CA ILE A 486 -36.00 -12.16 9.28
C ILE A 486 -36.73 -11.72 8.00
N LYS A 487 -37.98 -12.17 7.78
CA LYS A 487 -38.74 -11.79 6.57
C LYS A 487 -39.05 -10.29 6.56
N ILE A 488 -39.48 -9.77 7.71
CA ILE A 488 -39.80 -8.34 7.88
C ILE A 488 -38.55 -7.48 7.64
N ILE A 489 -37.39 -7.88 8.19
CA ILE A 489 -36.09 -7.25 7.89
C ILE A 489 -35.81 -7.29 6.38
N GLY A 490 -35.96 -8.44 5.72
CA GLY A 490 -35.75 -8.57 4.27
C GLY A 490 -36.64 -7.64 3.44
N TRP A 491 -37.92 -7.52 3.78
CA TRP A 491 -38.84 -6.59 3.11
C TRP A 491 -38.55 -5.11 3.42
N ILE A 492 -38.05 -4.77 4.62
CA ILE A 492 -37.65 -3.38 4.94
C ILE A 492 -36.38 -2.98 4.18
N VAL A 493 -35.45 -3.91 3.98
CA VAL A 493 -34.18 -3.63 3.25
C VAL A 493 -34.44 -3.21 1.80
N THR A 494 -35.45 -3.77 1.13
CA THR A 494 -35.81 -3.40 -0.25
C THR A 494 -36.91 -2.33 -0.31
N ASP A 495 -38.07 -2.60 0.29
CA ASP A 495 -39.32 -1.87 0.07
C ASP A 495 -39.61 -0.88 1.22
N GLY A 496 -38.70 -0.75 2.19
CA GLY A 496 -38.90 -0.02 3.42
C GLY A 496 -38.46 1.44 3.38
N TYR A 497 -39.30 2.33 3.90
CA TYR A 497 -39.02 3.74 4.11
C TYR A 497 -38.85 4.02 5.61
N LYS A 498 -37.93 4.93 5.95
CA LYS A 498 -37.66 5.39 7.33
C LYS A 498 -38.15 6.82 7.49
N HIS A 499 -39.08 7.04 8.41
CA HIS A 499 -39.58 8.37 8.76
C HIS A 499 -38.94 8.86 10.06
N LEU A 500 -38.40 10.09 10.07
CA LEU A 500 -37.83 10.73 11.27
C LEU A 500 -38.88 11.65 11.92
N PHE A 501 -38.96 11.65 13.25
CA PHE A 501 -39.86 12.49 14.04
C PHE A 501 -39.13 13.17 15.20
N ASP A 502 -39.71 14.26 15.72
CA ASP A 502 -39.21 15.03 16.88
C ASP A 502 -37.69 15.31 16.77
N SER A 503 -37.33 16.03 15.71
CA SER A 503 -35.94 16.40 15.36
C SER A 503 -34.94 15.25 15.31
N GLY A 504 -35.42 14.01 15.05
CA GLY A 504 -34.61 12.80 14.94
C GLY A 504 -34.53 11.94 16.21
N LYS A 505 -35.23 12.31 17.30
CA LYS A 505 -35.25 11.52 18.55
C LYS A 505 -35.89 10.13 18.38
N TYR A 506 -36.84 9.97 17.47
CA TYR A 506 -37.41 8.65 17.13
C TYR A 506 -37.72 8.52 15.64
N PHE A 507 -37.89 7.28 15.18
CA PHE A 507 -38.23 6.97 13.80
C PHE A 507 -39.21 5.80 13.69
N SER A 508 -39.94 5.74 12.58
CA SER A 508 -40.75 4.58 12.20
C SER A 508 -40.28 3.99 10.87
N PHE A 509 -40.59 2.70 10.68
CA PHE A 509 -40.51 2.05 9.38
C PHE A 509 -41.89 1.97 8.73
N GLU A 510 -41.91 2.08 7.40
CA GLU A 510 -43.07 1.89 6.55
C GLU A 510 -42.68 0.98 5.38
N ILE A 511 -43.51 0.02 4.99
CA ILE A 511 -43.32 -0.76 3.75
C ILE A 511 -44.54 -0.58 2.86
N SER A 512 -44.35 -0.32 1.57
CA SER A 512 -45.45 -0.21 0.59
C SER A 512 -45.33 -1.25 -0.52
N GLN A 513 -46.38 -2.05 -0.75
CA GLN A 513 -46.35 -3.19 -1.68
C GLN A 513 -47.68 -3.34 -2.45
N THR A 514 -47.60 -3.74 -3.73
CA THR A 514 -48.75 -3.88 -4.65
C THR A 514 -48.97 -5.31 -5.16
N LYS A 515 -47.96 -6.18 -5.06
CA LYS A 515 -48.01 -7.60 -5.48
C LYS A 515 -48.89 -8.41 -4.52
N LYS A 516 -50.18 -8.61 -4.86
CA LYS A 516 -51.22 -9.29 -4.02
C LYS A 516 -50.74 -10.54 -3.26
N ASN A 517 -50.01 -11.44 -3.91
CA ASN A 517 -49.55 -12.69 -3.31
C ASN A 517 -48.57 -12.45 -2.15
N ILE A 518 -47.70 -11.44 -2.30
CA ILE A 518 -46.72 -11.04 -1.29
C ILE A 518 -47.43 -10.26 -0.18
N VAL A 519 -48.35 -9.35 -0.52
CA VAL A 519 -49.18 -8.62 0.46
C VAL A 519 -49.90 -9.59 1.41
N LYS A 520 -50.49 -10.68 0.91
CA LYS A 520 -51.13 -11.70 1.76
C LYS A 520 -50.13 -12.29 2.77
N GLN A 521 -48.97 -12.73 2.29
CA GLN A 521 -47.91 -13.28 3.15
C GLN A 521 -47.39 -12.23 4.16
N MET A 522 -47.27 -10.96 3.76
CA MET A 522 -46.87 -9.87 4.64
C MET A 522 -47.90 -9.61 5.74
N ILE A 523 -49.20 -9.60 5.44
CA ILE A 523 -50.26 -9.43 6.45
C ILE A 523 -50.17 -10.54 7.50
N ASP A 524 -50.06 -11.79 7.08
CA ASP A 524 -50.02 -12.95 7.99
C ASP A 524 -48.77 -12.91 8.90
N VAL A 525 -47.61 -12.60 8.33
CA VAL A 525 -46.33 -12.51 9.07
C VAL A 525 -46.29 -11.28 9.99
N VAL A 526 -46.67 -10.11 9.50
CA VAL A 526 -46.65 -8.85 10.28
C VAL A 526 -47.65 -8.89 11.42
N LYS A 527 -48.89 -9.35 11.20
CA LYS A 527 -49.89 -9.46 12.29
C LYS A 527 -49.46 -10.45 13.36
N ARG A 528 -48.82 -11.56 12.99
CA ARG A 528 -48.32 -12.57 13.94
C ARG A 528 -47.15 -12.06 14.78
N ARG A 529 -46.22 -11.30 14.18
CA ARG A 529 -45.00 -10.84 14.86
C ARG A 529 -45.09 -9.45 15.51
N PHE A 530 -45.93 -8.58 14.94
CA PHE A 530 -46.19 -7.23 15.42
C PHE A 530 -47.71 -6.92 15.35
N PRO A 531 -48.53 -7.44 16.29
CA PRO A 531 -49.98 -7.22 16.30
C PRO A 531 -50.40 -5.73 16.34
N LYS A 532 -49.51 -4.86 16.85
CA LYS A 532 -49.69 -3.40 16.94
C LYS A 532 -49.32 -2.64 15.65
N ALA A 533 -48.80 -3.31 14.61
CA ALA A 533 -48.48 -2.67 13.34
C ALA A 533 -49.77 -2.29 12.58
N ARG A 534 -49.85 -1.04 12.11
CA ARG A 534 -51.02 -0.55 11.37
C ARG A 534 -50.87 -0.89 9.89
N ILE A 535 -51.92 -1.43 9.28
CA ILE A 535 -51.94 -1.73 7.84
C ILE A 535 -53.04 -0.88 7.19
N SER A 536 -52.72 -0.18 6.11
CA SER A 536 -53.69 0.53 5.28
C SER A 536 -53.64 0.03 3.83
N SER A 537 -54.66 0.39 3.04
CA SER A 537 -54.68 0.12 1.60
C SER A 537 -55.24 1.31 0.83
N ARG A 538 -54.61 1.67 -0.27
CA ARG A 538 -55.02 2.76 -1.17
C ARG A 538 -55.08 2.26 -2.61
N LYS A 539 -56.14 2.56 -3.33
CA LYS A 539 -56.21 2.33 -4.77
C LYS A 539 -55.46 3.45 -5.50
N ARG A 540 -54.43 3.13 -6.28
CA ARG A 540 -53.76 4.13 -7.15
C ARG A 540 -54.72 4.58 -8.26
N LYS A 541 -54.52 5.80 -8.78
CA LYS A 541 -55.29 6.30 -9.93
C LYS A 541 -54.87 5.57 -11.21
N ASP A 542 -55.82 5.38 -12.12
CA ASP A 542 -55.55 4.95 -13.49
C ASP A 542 -54.74 6.06 -14.19
N HIS A 543 -53.78 5.69 -15.03
CA HIS A 543 -52.90 6.65 -15.74
C HIS A 543 -52.47 6.11 -17.10
N PHE A 544 -52.04 7.00 -18.00
CA PHE A 544 -51.42 6.63 -19.26
C PHE A 544 -49.90 6.71 -19.16
N TYR A 545 -49.20 5.73 -19.72
CA TYR A 545 -47.75 5.76 -19.93
C TYR A 545 -47.47 5.26 -21.34
N ASP A 546 -46.75 6.05 -22.14
CA ASP A 546 -46.40 5.69 -23.53
C ASP A 546 -47.61 5.15 -24.32
N SER A 547 -48.65 5.99 -24.39
CA SER A 547 -49.96 5.74 -25.04
C SER A 547 -50.76 4.52 -24.53
N ARG A 548 -50.31 3.84 -23.48
CA ARG A 548 -50.98 2.66 -22.89
C ARG A 548 -51.73 3.03 -21.62
N PHE A 549 -53.00 2.64 -21.54
CA PHE A 549 -53.82 2.78 -20.33
C PHE A 549 -53.38 1.76 -19.26
N ILE A 550 -52.95 2.23 -18.10
CA ILE A 550 -52.52 1.43 -16.97
C ILE A 550 -53.52 1.60 -15.82
N LYS A 551 -54.24 0.52 -15.52
CA LYS A 551 -55.18 0.44 -14.40
C LYS A 551 -54.44 0.48 -13.06
N GLY A 552 -54.89 1.33 -12.14
CA GLY A 552 -54.28 1.55 -10.85
C GLY A 552 -54.44 0.34 -9.92
N ASN A 553 -53.31 -0.22 -9.50
CA ASN A 553 -53.27 -1.30 -8.50
C ASN A 553 -53.60 -0.79 -7.10
N THR A 554 -54.12 -1.68 -6.24
CA THR A 554 -54.19 -1.44 -4.80
C THR A 554 -52.81 -1.58 -4.20
N GLU A 555 -52.36 -0.53 -3.53
CA GLU A 555 -51.15 -0.47 -2.73
C GLU A 555 -51.50 -0.69 -1.26
N PHE A 556 -50.76 -1.55 -0.59
CA PHE A 556 -50.89 -1.82 0.84
C PHE A 556 -49.67 -1.28 1.55
N THR A 557 -49.90 -0.55 2.64
CA THR A 557 -48.84 0.12 3.40
C THR A 557 -48.85 -0.38 4.84
N PHE A 558 -47.70 -0.86 5.30
CA PHE A 558 -47.47 -1.47 6.60
C PHE A 558 -46.64 -0.49 7.46
N TYR A 559 -47.23 0.04 8.52
CA TYR A 559 -46.62 1.03 9.42
C TYR A 559 -46.20 0.36 10.73
N PHE A 560 -44.90 0.40 11.03
CA PHE A 560 -44.33 -0.10 12.26
C PHE A 560 -44.23 1.05 13.27
N GLY A 561 -45.13 1.06 14.26
CA GLY A 561 -45.13 2.06 15.34
C GLY A 561 -43.83 2.02 16.17
N LYS A 562 -43.68 2.99 17.09
CA LYS A 562 -42.46 3.19 17.89
C LYS A 562 -41.88 1.89 18.47
N GLU A 563 -42.69 1.14 19.22
CA GLU A 563 -42.32 -0.13 19.86
C GLU A 563 -41.79 -1.18 18.86
N CYS A 564 -42.43 -1.32 17.69
CA CYS A 564 -41.99 -2.25 16.64
C CYS A 564 -40.68 -1.76 15.99
N SER A 565 -40.55 -0.44 15.78
CA SER A 565 -39.38 0.19 15.18
C SER A 565 -38.16 0.19 16.12
N ASP A 566 -38.36 0.28 17.44
CA ASP A 566 -37.31 0.15 18.45
C ASP A 566 -36.72 -1.27 18.51
N GLU A 567 -37.52 -2.31 18.21
CA GLU A 567 -36.98 -3.68 18.01
C GLU A 567 -36.24 -3.82 16.68
N LEU A 568 -36.84 -3.37 15.57
CA LEU A 568 -36.22 -3.40 14.23
C LEU A 568 -34.89 -2.63 14.16
N LYS A 569 -34.80 -1.51 14.90
CA LYS A 569 -33.60 -0.68 15.08
C LYS A 569 -32.40 -1.47 15.62
N LYS A 570 -32.61 -2.49 16.46
CA LYS A 570 -31.53 -3.33 17.00
C LYS A 570 -30.80 -4.11 15.90
N TRP A 571 -31.46 -4.39 14.78
CA TRP A 571 -30.93 -5.14 13.65
C TRP A 571 -30.52 -4.24 12.47
N LEU A 572 -31.38 -3.29 12.08
CA LEU A 572 -31.17 -2.40 10.94
C LEU A 572 -30.32 -1.16 11.29
N GLY A 573 -30.19 -0.83 12.57
CA GLY A 573 -29.47 0.35 13.03
C GLY A 573 -30.03 1.64 12.42
N ASN A 574 -29.15 2.48 11.88
CA ASN A 574 -29.52 3.74 11.25
C ASN A 574 -29.81 3.65 9.74
N ASN A 575 -29.35 2.61 9.04
CA ASN A 575 -29.47 2.46 7.59
C ASN A 575 -30.35 1.26 7.24
N ALA A 576 -31.59 1.54 6.80
CA ALA A 576 -32.59 0.53 6.48
C ALA A 576 -32.19 -0.37 5.30
N HIS A 577 -31.46 0.16 4.32
CA HIS A 577 -31.21 -0.50 3.02
C HIS A 577 -29.95 -1.38 3.00
N ARG A 578 -29.53 -1.89 4.15
CA ARG A 578 -28.36 -2.78 4.28
C ARG A 578 -28.76 -4.06 4.99
N ILE A 579 -28.24 -5.19 4.54
CA ILE A 579 -28.50 -6.46 5.22
C ILE A 579 -27.78 -6.43 6.57
N PRO A 580 -28.48 -6.68 7.71
CA PRO A 580 -27.83 -6.71 9.02
C PRO A 580 -26.64 -7.66 9.06
N ARG A 581 -25.46 -7.11 9.36
CA ARG A 581 -24.17 -7.81 9.37
C ARG A 581 -24.19 -9.09 10.23
N GLN A 582 -24.86 -9.01 11.38
CA GLN A 582 -25.07 -10.11 12.32
C GLN A 582 -25.85 -11.30 11.71
N LEU A 583 -26.78 -11.06 10.78
CA LEU A 583 -27.48 -12.14 10.08
C LEU A 583 -26.54 -12.84 9.10
N LEU A 584 -25.79 -12.08 8.30
CA LEU A 584 -24.83 -12.66 7.36
C LEU A 584 -23.71 -13.44 8.08
N GLU A 585 -23.29 -13.01 9.27
CA GLU A 585 -22.26 -13.69 10.05
C GLU A 585 -22.75 -14.94 10.81
N ASN A 586 -23.91 -14.86 11.47
CA ASN A 586 -24.30 -15.86 12.48
C ASN A 586 -25.53 -16.72 12.12
N ALA A 587 -26.28 -16.38 11.08
CA ALA A 587 -27.50 -17.12 10.72
C ALA A 587 -27.21 -18.50 10.12
N SER A 588 -28.09 -19.44 10.43
CA SER A 588 -28.10 -20.77 9.82
C SER A 588 -28.43 -20.70 8.32
N ILE A 589 -28.11 -21.75 7.55
CA ILE A 589 -28.39 -21.81 6.11
C ILE A 589 -29.89 -21.60 5.81
N ASP A 590 -30.78 -22.13 6.65
CA ASP A 590 -32.23 -21.98 6.49
C ASP A 590 -32.68 -20.53 6.78
N GLN A 591 -32.13 -19.89 7.81
CA GLN A 591 -32.37 -18.47 8.10
C GLN A 591 -31.85 -17.56 6.97
N LEU A 592 -30.66 -17.83 6.43
CA LEU A 592 -30.12 -17.14 5.24
C LEU A 592 -31.00 -17.35 4.01
N LYS A 593 -31.59 -18.54 3.84
CA LYS A 593 -32.52 -18.84 2.74
C LYS A 593 -33.83 -18.06 2.88
N ILE A 594 -34.39 -17.97 4.09
CA ILE A 594 -35.57 -17.14 4.39
C ILE A 594 -35.30 -15.66 4.09
N LEU A 595 -34.13 -15.15 4.48
CA LEU A 595 -33.70 -13.79 4.18
C LEU A 595 -33.57 -13.54 2.67
N PHE A 596 -32.94 -14.46 1.93
CA PHE A 596 -32.83 -14.40 0.48
C PHE A 596 -34.21 -14.35 -0.19
N ASP A 597 -35.14 -15.20 0.22
CA ASP A 597 -36.49 -15.23 -0.36
C ASP A 597 -37.29 -13.95 -0.07
N ALA A 598 -37.13 -13.35 1.11
CA ALA A 598 -37.76 -12.07 1.45
C ALA A 598 -37.19 -10.89 0.64
N LEU A 599 -35.86 -10.81 0.47
CA LEU A 599 -35.22 -9.79 -0.38
C LEU A 599 -35.66 -9.93 -1.84
N VAL A 600 -35.76 -11.16 -2.35
CA VAL A 600 -36.20 -11.45 -3.72
C VAL A 600 -37.70 -11.16 -3.93
N GLN A 601 -38.51 -11.12 -2.88
CA GLN A 601 -39.93 -10.75 -2.97
C GLN A 601 -40.13 -9.25 -3.29
N GLY A 602 -39.32 -8.39 -2.70
CA GLY A 602 -39.28 -6.94 -2.98
C GLY A 602 -38.69 -6.65 -4.37
N ASP A 603 -37.36 -6.52 -4.43
CA ASP A 603 -36.58 -6.09 -5.61
C ASP A 603 -36.13 -7.23 -6.54
N GLY A 604 -36.60 -8.46 -6.31
CA GLY A 604 -36.29 -9.60 -7.17
C GLY A 604 -37.29 -9.80 -8.32
N ASN A 605 -36.76 -10.22 -9.47
CA ASN A 605 -37.51 -10.79 -10.58
C ASN A 605 -37.08 -12.25 -10.79
N ILE A 606 -38.03 -13.17 -10.66
CA ILE A 606 -37.84 -14.60 -10.92
C ILE A 606 -38.24 -14.88 -12.37
N SER A 607 -37.29 -15.35 -13.17
CA SER A 607 -37.50 -15.66 -14.59
C SER A 607 -37.17 -17.12 -14.89
N TYR A 608 -37.91 -17.73 -15.83
CA TYR A 608 -37.76 -19.15 -16.19
C TYR A 608 -37.20 -19.31 -17.60
N SER A 609 -36.12 -20.09 -17.75
CA SER A 609 -35.54 -20.39 -19.06
C SER A 609 -36.18 -21.62 -19.68
N LYS A 610 -37.05 -21.42 -20.68
CA LYS A 610 -37.62 -22.51 -21.50
C LYS A 610 -36.55 -23.39 -22.18
N LYS A 611 -35.39 -22.82 -22.52
CA LYS A 611 -34.29 -23.51 -23.20
C LYS A 611 -33.54 -24.50 -22.31
N ASN A 612 -33.44 -24.20 -21.01
CA ASN A 612 -32.63 -24.99 -20.07
C ASN A 612 -33.46 -25.67 -18.98
N GLY A 613 -34.72 -25.28 -18.75
CA GLY A 613 -35.61 -25.90 -17.76
C GLY A 613 -35.45 -25.41 -16.31
N TYR A 614 -34.83 -24.24 -16.08
CA TYR A 614 -34.54 -23.74 -14.73
C TYR A 614 -34.91 -22.26 -14.54
N SER A 615 -35.23 -21.92 -13.30
CA SER A 615 -35.39 -20.54 -12.83
C SER A 615 -34.03 -19.87 -12.54
N TYR A 616 -33.99 -18.56 -12.76
CA TYR A 616 -32.94 -17.66 -12.34
C TYR A 616 -33.57 -16.42 -11.71
N VAL A 617 -32.82 -15.75 -10.84
CA VAL A 617 -33.28 -14.52 -10.18
C VAL A 617 -32.42 -13.36 -10.64
N THR A 618 -33.05 -12.24 -10.97
CA THR A 618 -32.35 -10.96 -11.11
C THR A 618 -32.81 -10.04 -10.00
N PHE A 619 -31.89 -9.64 -9.13
CA PHE A 619 -32.14 -8.74 -8.00
C PHE A 619 -31.67 -7.32 -8.35
N TYR A 620 -32.48 -6.30 -8.08
CA TYR A 620 -32.27 -4.93 -8.51
C TYR A 620 -32.15 -3.95 -7.32
N PRO A 621 -30.98 -3.85 -6.65
CA PRO A 621 -30.76 -2.96 -5.51
C PRO A 621 -30.66 -1.45 -5.89
N GLY A 622 -31.37 -1.03 -6.94
CA GLY A 622 -31.31 0.33 -7.49
C GLY A 622 -29.88 0.74 -7.88
N HIS A 623 -29.38 1.79 -7.23
CA HIS A 623 -28.02 2.30 -7.40
C HIS A 623 -27.08 1.93 -6.22
N ASP A 624 -27.56 1.22 -5.20
CA ASP A 624 -26.75 0.88 -4.02
C ASP A 624 -25.83 -0.32 -4.30
N SER A 625 -24.53 -0.05 -4.44
CA SER A 625 -23.52 -1.10 -4.60
C SER A 625 -23.25 -1.88 -3.31
N TYR A 626 -23.56 -1.34 -2.13
CA TYR A 626 -23.35 -2.02 -0.87
C TYR A 626 -24.42 -3.08 -0.62
N LEU A 627 -25.70 -2.78 -0.86
CA LEU A 627 -26.76 -3.78 -0.83
C LEU A 627 -26.54 -4.88 -1.89
N ALA A 628 -26.06 -4.51 -3.08
CA ALA A 628 -25.65 -5.48 -4.10
C ALA A 628 -24.53 -6.42 -3.62
N ASP A 629 -23.60 -5.92 -2.81
CA ASP A 629 -22.46 -6.66 -2.29
C ASP A 629 -22.83 -7.59 -1.13
N ASP A 630 -23.67 -7.11 -0.21
CA ASP A 630 -24.25 -7.93 0.86
C ASP A 630 -25.11 -9.07 0.28
N PHE A 631 -25.94 -8.78 -0.72
CA PHE A 631 -26.75 -9.79 -1.41
C PHE A 631 -25.90 -10.78 -2.20
N GLN A 632 -24.79 -10.32 -2.80
CA GLN A 632 -23.83 -11.21 -3.47
C GLN A 632 -23.13 -12.14 -2.47
N GLU A 633 -22.75 -11.65 -1.28
CA GLU A 633 -22.23 -12.49 -0.19
C GLU A 633 -23.26 -13.53 0.26
N LEU A 634 -24.52 -13.12 0.48
CA LEU A 634 -25.62 -14.02 0.86
C LEU A 634 -25.77 -15.19 -0.13
N CYS A 635 -25.73 -14.89 -1.43
CA CYS A 635 -25.80 -15.90 -2.49
C CYS A 635 -24.64 -16.91 -2.42
N VAL A 636 -23.41 -16.45 -2.16
CA VAL A 636 -22.23 -17.33 -2.00
C VAL A 636 -22.44 -18.30 -0.85
N LYS A 637 -22.87 -17.83 0.32
CA LYS A 637 -23.07 -18.71 1.50
C LYS A 637 -24.11 -19.79 1.27
N LEU A 638 -25.16 -19.48 0.51
CA LEU A 638 -26.20 -20.43 0.08
C LEU A 638 -25.72 -21.41 -1.03
N GLY A 639 -24.51 -21.24 -1.56
CA GLY A 639 -23.97 -22.04 -2.66
C GLY A 639 -24.56 -21.69 -4.02
N PHE A 640 -25.05 -20.45 -4.19
CA PHE A 640 -25.59 -19.95 -5.46
C PHE A 640 -24.51 -19.15 -6.20
N SER A 641 -24.55 -19.16 -7.54
CA SER A 641 -23.73 -18.29 -8.37
C SER A 641 -24.41 -16.94 -8.48
N ALA A 642 -23.72 -15.85 -8.17
CA ALA A 642 -24.26 -14.48 -8.28
C ALA A 642 -23.29 -13.57 -9.04
N VAL A 643 -23.73 -12.98 -10.14
CA VAL A 643 -22.94 -12.05 -10.97
C VAL A 643 -23.52 -10.66 -10.86
N LYS A 644 -22.75 -9.73 -10.27
CA LYS A 644 -23.09 -8.31 -10.19
C LYS A 644 -22.72 -7.62 -11.49
N THR A 645 -23.65 -6.87 -12.08
CA THR A 645 -23.43 -6.04 -13.28
C THR A 645 -24.05 -4.65 -13.09
N LYS A 646 -23.53 -3.65 -13.80
CA LYS A 646 -24.03 -2.28 -13.82
C LYS A 646 -24.37 -1.89 -15.26
N SER A 647 -25.54 -1.33 -15.49
CA SER A 647 -25.97 -0.84 -16.82
C SER A 647 -25.46 0.58 -17.10
N THR A 648 -25.60 1.02 -18.35
CA THR A 648 -25.17 2.35 -18.83
C THR A 648 -25.83 3.51 -18.07
N ASN A 649 -27.10 3.37 -17.69
CA ASN A 649 -27.83 4.31 -16.82
C ASN A 649 -27.42 4.23 -15.33
N GLY A 650 -26.40 3.45 -14.99
CA GLY A 650 -25.87 3.32 -13.64
C GLY A 650 -26.65 2.43 -12.67
N GLN A 651 -27.75 1.81 -13.10
CA GLN A 651 -28.51 0.84 -12.29
C GLN A 651 -27.68 -0.45 -12.09
N ILE A 652 -27.77 -1.05 -10.91
CA ILE A 652 -27.07 -2.28 -10.55
C ILE A 652 -28.07 -3.45 -10.58
N LYS A 653 -27.61 -4.61 -11.06
CA LYS A 653 -28.36 -5.87 -10.96
C LYS A 653 -27.44 -7.04 -10.59
N VAL A 654 -27.95 -7.95 -9.77
CA VAL A 654 -27.28 -9.20 -9.41
C VAL A 654 -28.04 -10.37 -10.02
N LEU A 655 -27.41 -11.08 -10.96
CA LEU A 655 -27.97 -12.25 -11.63
C LEU A 655 -27.58 -13.53 -10.87
N VAL A 656 -28.56 -14.24 -10.33
CA VAL A 656 -28.38 -15.44 -9.50
C VAL A 656 -28.80 -16.71 -10.25
N SER A 657 -27.94 -17.72 -10.21
CA SER A 657 -28.19 -19.06 -10.75
C SER A 657 -28.01 -20.13 -9.68
N PHE A 658 -29.04 -20.95 -9.50
CA PHE A 658 -29.07 -22.03 -8.50
C PHE A 658 -28.34 -23.31 -8.94
N ARG A 659 -28.09 -23.51 -10.25
CA ARG A 659 -27.42 -24.70 -10.80
C ARG A 659 -25.95 -24.49 -11.15
N ARG A 660 -25.50 -23.25 -11.38
CA ARG A 660 -24.14 -22.98 -11.85
C ARG A 660 -23.15 -23.01 -10.67
N LYS A 661 -22.65 -24.20 -10.33
CA LYS A 661 -21.55 -24.38 -9.36
C LYS A 661 -20.15 -24.16 -9.94
N PHE A 662 -20.01 -24.31 -11.27
CA PHE A 662 -18.72 -24.26 -11.96
C PHE A 662 -18.75 -23.28 -13.14
N ALA A 663 -17.61 -22.63 -13.41
CA ALA A 663 -17.36 -21.92 -14.66
C ALA A 663 -16.48 -22.81 -15.56
N PHE A 664 -16.94 -23.05 -16.80
CA PHE A 664 -16.15 -23.74 -17.81
C PHE A 664 -15.28 -22.74 -18.58
N ILE A 665 -14.00 -23.08 -18.76
CA ILE A 665 -12.99 -22.27 -19.43
C ILE A 665 -12.48 -23.08 -20.63
N ARG A 666 -12.86 -22.65 -21.84
CA ARG A 666 -12.48 -23.32 -23.10
C ARG A 666 -10.97 -23.25 -23.33
N LYS A 667 -10.38 -22.08 -23.11
CA LYS A 667 -8.96 -21.78 -23.29
C LYS A 667 -8.60 -20.62 -22.36
N VAL A 668 -7.43 -20.68 -21.72
CA VAL A 668 -6.86 -19.52 -21.02
C VAL A 668 -6.50 -18.42 -22.02
N LYS A 669 -6.73 -17.16 -21.65
CA LYS A 669 -6.16 -16.01 -22.37
C LYS A 669 -4.97 -15.50 -21.56
N LYS A 670 -4.01 -14.87 -22.23
CA LYS A 670 -3.04 -14.00 -21.56
C LYS A 670 -3.48 -12.57 -21.72
N GLU A 671 -3.35 -11.78 -20.67
CA GLU A 671 -3.72 -10.36 -20.63
C GLU A 671 -2.60 -9.60 -19.93
N THR A 672 -2.08 -8.56 -20.58
CA THR A 672 -1.08 -7.69 -19.95
C THR A 672 -1.75 -6.91 -18.83
N TYR A 673 -1.22 -7.06 -17.63
CA TYR A 673 -1.69 -6.38 -16.43
C TYR A 673 -0.52 -5.69 -15.76
N SER A 674 -0.69 -4.41 -15.43
CA SER A 674 0.27 -3.68 -14.59
C SER A 674 -0.40 -3.27 -13.28
N GLY A 675 -0.05 -3.92 -12.18
CA GLY A 675 -0.35 -3.49 -10.82
C GLY A 675 -0.18 -4.56 -9.76
N LYS A 676 -0.67 -4.30 -8.54
CA LYS A 676 -0.68 -5.27 -7.44
C LYS A 676 -1.57 -6.46 -7.76
N VAL A 677 -0.94 -7.57 -8.11
CA VAL A 677 -1.50 -8.87 -7.71
C VAL A 677 -1.36 -8.99 -6.21
N TRP A 678 -2.26 -9.76 -5.63
CA TRP A 678 -2.15 -10.17 -4.25
C TRP A 678 -2.66 -11.59 -4.14
N ASP A 679 -2.23 -12.27 -3.09
CA ASP A 679 -2.59 -13.64 -2.82
C ASP A 679 -2.64 -13.87 -1.31
N VAL A 680 -3.37 -14.89 -0.88
CA VAL A 680 -3.45 -15.30 0.52
C VAL A 680 -3.20 -16.78 0.65
N THR A 681 -2.36 -17.17 1.60
CA THR A 681 -2.29 -18.57 2.03
C THR A 681 -3.36 -18.79 3.09
N VAL A 682 -4.20 -19.81 2.88
CA VAL A 682 -5.27 -20.24 3.77
C VAL A 682 -5.20 -21.76 3.93
N LYS A 683 -5.67 -22.27 5.07
CA LYS A 683 -5.56 -23.69 5.47
C LYS A 683 -5.90 -24.68 4.35
N ASN A 684 -7.00 -24.44 3.62
CA ASN A 684 -7.52 -25.35 2.60
C ASN A 684 -6.93 -25.11 1.19
N GLY A 685 -5.97 -24.19 1.05
CA GLY A 685 -5.29 -23.86 -0.21
C GLY A 685 -6.14 -23.14 -1.26
N ALA A 686 -7.41 -22.85 -0.98
CA ALA A 686 -8.32 -22.15 -1.88
C ALA A 686 -9.29 -21.22 -1.13
N PHE A 687 -9.68 -20.11 -1.77
CA PHE A 687 -10.53 -19.06 -1.19
C PHE A 687 -11.51 -18.45 -2.22
N VAL A 688 -12.55 -17.78 -1.71
CA VAL A 688 -13.54 -17.06 -2.52
C VAL A 688 -13.04 -15.66 -2.86
N ALA A 689 -12.99 -15.34 -4.15
CA ALA A 689 -12.60 -14.02 -4.65
C ALA A 689 -13.61 -13.51 -5.70
N ARG A 690 -13.52 -12.22 -6.02
CA ARG A 690 -14.25 -11.62 -7.16
C ARG A 690 -13.43 -10.55 -7.87
N ARG A 691 -13.77 -10.34 -9.14
CA ARG A 691 -13.29 -9.23 -9.97
C ARG A 691 -14.41 -8.83 -10.93
N GLU A 692 -14.60 -7.53 -11.16
CA GLU A 692 -15.71 -6.98 -11.97
C GLU A 692 -17.10 -7.55 -11.60
N GLY A 693 -17.34 -7.86 -10.32
CA GLY A 693 -18.61 -8.43 -9.86
C GLY A 693 -18.85 -9.90 -10.22
N LYS A 694 -17.89 -10.59 -10.85
CA LYS A 694 -17.91 -12.04 -11.13
C LYS A 694 -17.14 -12.80 -10.05
N ILE A 695 -17.77 -13.80 -9.44
CA ILE A 695 -17.23 -14.59 -8.32
C ILE A 695 -16.53 -15.84 -8.83
N PHE A 696 -15.45 -16.24 -8.16
CA PHE A 696 -14.76 -17.49 -8.42
C PHE A 696 -14.09 -18.01 -7.15
N ILE A 697 -13.83 -19.33 -7.10
CA ILE A 697 -12.97 -19.94 -6.09
C ILE A 697 -11.61 -20.19 -6.75
N THR A 698 -10.55 -19.68 -6.15
CA THR A 698 -9.17 -19.79 -6.67
C THR A 698 -8.25 -20.37 -5.61
N GLY A 699 -7.08 -20.88 -6.03
CA GLY A 699 -6.07 -21.38 -5.10
C GLY A 699 -5.16 -20.28 -4.57
N ASN A 700 -3.99 -20.65 -4.06
CA ASN A 700 -2.95 -19.71 -3.65
C ASN A 700 -1.61 -19.98 -4.33
N CYS A 701 -0.82 -18.94 -4.58
CA CYS A 701 0.57 -19.00 -5.01
C CYS A 701 1.38 -19.94 -4.07
N PRO A 702 2.24 -20.82 -4.61
CA PRO A 702 3.05 -21.73 -3.81
C PRO A 702 4.07 -20.97 -2.96
N GLU A 703 4.69 -21.65 -2.00
CA GLU A 703 5.77 -21.08 -1.19
C GLU A 703 7.06 -20.97 -2.00
N GLY A 704 7.13 -19.93 -2.84
CA GLY A 704 8.28 -19.62 -3.68
C GLY A 704 7.91 -18.70 -4.84
N GLU A 705 8.86 -17.82 -5.20
CA GLU A 705 8.90 -17.03 -6.44
C GLU A 705 7.96 -15.80 -6.59
N GLU A 706 8.35 -14.88 -7.48
CA GLU A 706 7.94 -13.47 -7.48
C GLU A 706 7.65 -12.89 -8.87
N ARG A 707 6.49 -12.21 -8.97
CA ARG A 707 6.30 -10.84 -9.50
C ARG A 707 6.87 -10.48 -10.90
N GLU A 708 6.02 -9.99 -11.78
CA GLU A 708 6.44 -8.96 -12.75
C GLU A 708 6.40 -7.54 -12.10
N SER A 709 6.67 -6.43 -12.81
CA SER A 709 6.76 -5.12 -12.13
C SER A 709 6.81 -3.92 -13.07
N ALA A 710 6.36 -2.73 -12.64
CA ALA A 710 6.55 -1.47 -13.37
C ALA A 710 7.98 -1.36 -13.95
N LEU A 711 8.13 -0.79 -15.15
CA LEU A 711 9.25 -1.12 -16.07
C LEU A 711 10.63 -1.04 -15.42
N SER A 712 10.88 0.02 -14.64
CA SER A 712 12.15 0.25 -13.96
C SER A 712 12.32 -0.56 -12.67
N ARG A 713 11.26 -1.08 -12.04
CA ARG A 713 11.37 -1.87 -10.81
C ARG A 713 12.19 -3.14 -11.03
N GLY A 714 12.10 -3.81 -12.18
CA GLY A 714 12.89 -5.01 -12.44
C GLY A 714 14.40 -4.76 -12.35
N ILE A 715 14.87 -3.61 -12.85
CA ILE A 715 16.27 -3.20 -12.74
C ILE A 715 16.60 -2.55 -11.39
N ILE A 716 15.67 -1.85 -10.75
CA ILE A 716 15.87 -1.30 -9.39
C ILE A 716 16.02 -2.45 -8.37
N ASP A 717 15.15 -3.47 -8.40
CA ASP A 717 15.26 -4.68 -7.57
C ASP A 717 16.57 -5.45 -7.90
N GLN A 718 17.03 -5.46 -9.17
CA GLN A 718 18.32 -6.05 -9.54
C GLN A 718 19.51 -5.26 -8.97
N ILE A 719 19.52 -3.92 -9.10
CA ILE A 719 20.57 -3.06 -8.53
C ILE A 719 20.58 -3.19 -7.01
N ALA A 720 19.43 -3.26 -6.35
CA ALA A 720 19.35 -3.47 -4.91
C ALA A 720 19.91 -4.83 -4.46
N ARG A 721 19.75 -5.89 -5.27
CA ARG A 721 20.30 -7.24 -4.96
C ARG A 721 21.78 -7.41 -5.31
N GLU A 722 22.23 -6.83 -6.42
CA GLU A 722 23.56 -7.09 -7.00
C GLU A 722 24.51 -5.88 -6.95
N GLY A 723 23.99 -4.65 -6.86
CA GLY A 723 24.73 -3.39 -7.02
C GLY A 723 25.93 -3.24 -6.09
N ARG A 724 25.78 -3.66 -4.82
CA ARG A 724 26.87 -3.69 -3.83
C ARG A 724 28.12 -4.44 -4.29
N LYS A 725 27.99 -5.50 -5.10
CA LYS A 725 29.14 -6.28 -5.63
C LYS A 725 29.99 -5.49 -6.62
N PHE A 726 29.44 -4.41 -7.17
CA PHE A 726 30.06 -3.62 -8.23
C PHE A 726 30.28 -2.16 -7.82
N ASN A 727 30.04 -1.79 -6.56
CA ASN A 727 30.02 -0.39 -6.09
C ASN A 727 29.04 0.47 -6.91
N ALA A 728 27.85 -0.06 -7.18
CA ALA A 728 26.70 0.67 -7.70
C ALA A 728 25.69 0.84 -6.56
N CYS A 729 25.77 1.98 -5.86
CA CYS A 729 24.89 2.28 -4.74
C CYS A 729 23.54 2.81 -5.25
N LEU A 730 22.49 2.56 -4.47
CA LEU A 730 21.13 3.03 -4.73
C LEU A 730 20.65 3.80 -3.50
N VAL A 731 20.07 4.97 -3.72
CA VAL A 731 19.45 5.79 -2.69
C VAL A 731 17.97 5.96 -3.07
N LEU A 732 17.09 5.26 -2.36
CA LEU A 732 15.65 5.29 -2.61
C LEU A 732 14.99 6.39 -1.78
N ILE A 733 14.47 7.42 -2.44
CA ILE A 733 13.77 8.53 -1.78
C ILE A 733 12.28 8.39 -2.07
N THR A 734 11.45 8.41 -1.02
CA THR A 734 9.99 8.30 -1.20
C THR A 734 9.21 9.00 -0.09
N GLN A 735 8.11 9.66 -0.48
CA GLN A 735 7.08 10.10 0.47
C GLN A 735 6.02 9.02 0.78
N ARG A 736 6.18 7.80 0.23
CA ARG A 736 5.33 6.61 0.45
C ARG A 736 6.19 5.36 0.62
N PRO A 737 6.75 5.11 1.82
CA PRO A 737 7.46 3.87 2.15
C PRO A 737 6.73 2.60 1.71
N ALA A 738 5.43 2.45 2.02
CA ALA A 738 4.62 1.27 1.66
C ALA A 738 4.33 1.12 0.15
N GLY A 739 4.78 2.08 -0.66
CA GLY A 739 4.75 2.01 -2.12
C GLY A 739 6.03 1.45 -2.75
N LEU A 740 7.13 1.31 -1.98
CA LEU A 740 8.35 0.68 -2.46
C LEU A 740 8.22 -0.84 -2.57
N ALA A 741 9.14 -1.45 -3.32
CA ALA A 741 9.30 -2.89 -3.29
C ALA A 741 9.97 -3.31 -1.98
N THR A 742 9.33 -4.24 -1.25
CA THR A 742 9.89 -4.83 -0.01
C THR A 742 11.32 -5.35 -0.22
N THR A 743 11.59 -5.91 -1.40
CA THR A 743 12.90 -6.37 -1.83
C THR A 743 13.92 -5.23 -1.87
N ALA A 744 13.65 -4.16 -2.61
CA ALA A 744 14.56 -3.03 -2.70
C ALA A 744 14.77 -2.35 -1.34
N LEU A 745 13.70 -2.17 -0.55
CA LEU A 745 13.77 -1.49 0.75
C LEU A 745 14.50 -2.32 1.83
N SER A 746 14.41 -3.65 1.80
CA SER A 746 15.18 -4.55 2.68
C SER A 746 16.63 -4.79 2.25
N GLN A 747 17.03 -4.32 1.06
CA GLN A 747 18.46 -4.22 0.68
C GLN A 747 19.02 -2.81 0.96
N CYS A 748 18.17 -1.85 1.35
CA CYS A 748 18.65 -0.63 1.99
C CYS A 748 18.98 -0.96 3.45
N ASN A 749 20.28 -1.06 3.77
CA ASN A 749 20.74 -1.37 5.13
C ASN A 749 20.89 -0.13 6.02
N THR A 750 20.73 1.08 5.46
CA THR A 750 20.54 2.32 6.22
C THR A 750 19.24 2.97 5.80
N HIS A 751 18.43 3.37 6.78
CA HIS A 751 17.22 4.16 6.58
C HIS A 751 17.36 5.50 7.29
N VAL A 752 17.10 6.57 6.56
CA VAL A 752 16.96 7.93 7.08
C VAL A 752 15.47 8.26 7.08
N ILE A 753 14.89 8.30 8.27
CA ILE A 753 13.44 8.33 8.47
C ILE A 753 13.07 9.69 9.07
N MET A 754 12.49 10.54 8.25
CA MET A 754 11.90 11.80 8.68
C MET A 754 10.46 11.56 9.16
N ARG A 755 9.73 12.63 9.48
CA ARG A 755 8.33 12.54 9.90
C ARG A 755 7.48 11.71 8.92
N VAL A 756 6.81 10.68 9.44
CA VAL A 756 5.83 9.84 8.73
C VAL A 756 4.64 9.61 9.66
N THR A 757 3.42 9.88 9.17
CA THR A 757 2.19 9.83 9.99
C THR A 757 1.20 8.74 9.55
N ASN A 758 1.38 8.15 8.37
CA ASN A 758 0.49 7.11 7.85
C ASN A 758 0.82 5.75 8.48
N PRO A 759 -0.13 5.08 9.17
CA PRO A 759 0.10 3.78 9.80
C PRO A 759 0.64 2.71 8.83
N TYR A 760 0.20 2.69 7.58
CA TYR A 760 0.69 1.70 6.60
C TYR A 760 2.15 1.94 6.22
N ASP A 761 2.59 3.20 6.16
CA ASP A 761 3.97 3.56 5.86
C ASP A 761 4.87 3.28 7.08
N LEU A 762 4.37 3.49 8.31
CA LEU A 762 5.03 3.15 9.57
C LEU A 762 5.17 1.63 9.79
N ASP A 763 4.11 0.86 9.57
CA ASP A 763 4.14 -0.61 9.60
C ASP A 763 5.17 -1.13 8.59
N HIS A 764 5.25 -0.55 7.38
CA HIS A 764 6.24 -0.96 6.39
C HIS A 764 7.67 -0.59 6.76
N ILE A 765 7.89 0.58 7.39
CA ILE A 765 9.19 0.96 7.98
C ILE A 765 9.62 -0.09 9.03
N LYS A 766 8.71 -0.45 9.94
CA LYS A 766 8.94 -1.46 10.99
C LYS A 766 9.29 -2.84 10.42
N GLU A 767 8.62 -3.25 9.34
CA GLU A 767 8.85 -4.54 8.68
C GLU A 767 10.16 -4.61 7.85
N SER A 768 10.74 -3.46 7.49
CA SER A 768 11.87 -3.38 6.53
C SER A 768 13.16 -2.78 7.07
N SER A 769 13.14 -2.19 8.28
CA SER A 769 14.30 -1.53 8.88
C SER A 769 14.88 -2.35 10.03
N GLU A 770 16.09 -2.86 9.85
CA GLU A 770 16.83 -3.56 10.92
C GLU A 770 17.27 -2.54 12.00
N GLY A 771 16.96 -2.82 13.26
CA GLY A 771 17.41 -2.00 14.41
C GLY A 771 16.42 -0.92 14.91
N ILE A 772 15.21 -0.80 14.36
CA ILE A 772 14.19 0.09 14.94
C ILE A 772 13.58 -0.53 16.22
N THR A 773 13.73 0.18 17.34
CA THR A 773 13.03 -0.12 18.60
C THR A 773 11.61 0.46 18.60
N GLY A 774 10.68 -0.13 19.36
CA GLY A 774 9.27 0.36 19.47
C GLY A 774 9.16 1.86 19.77
N GLY A 775 9.83 2.35 20.83
CA GLY A 775 9.80 3.77 21.19
C GLY A 775 10.38 4.74 20.15
N VAL A 776 11.26 4.27 19.25
CA VAL A 776 11.69 5.06 18.09
C VAL A 776 10.55 5.14 17.07
N LEU A 777 9.94 4.00 16.73
CA LEU A 777 8.81 3.93 15.79
C LEU A 777 7.65 4.84 16.21
N ASP A 778 7.29 4.80 17.50
CA ASP A 778 6.18 5.56 18.07
C ASP A 778 6.45 7.09 18.08
N SER A 779 7.72 7.51 17.99
CA SER A 779 8.12 8.92 17.94
C SER A 779 8.17 9.52 16.53
N ILE A 780 8.27 8.69 15.47
CA ILE A 780 8.34 9.15 14.06
C ILE A 780 7.19 10.11 13.66
N PRO A 781 5.92 9.92 14.07
CA PRO A 781 4.83 10.84 13.76
C PRO A 781 4.99 12.24 14.39
N GLY A 782 5.73 12.33 15.50
CA GLY A 782 5.97 13.53 16.29
C GLY A 782 7.14 14.40 15.82
N LEU A 783 8.01 13.87 14.94
CA LEU A 783 9.17 14.60 14.42
C LEU A 783 8.81 15.94 13.78
N LYS A 784 9.64 16.96 14.02
CA LYS A 784 9.53 18.27 13.36
C LYS A 784 10.10 18.24 11.95
N VAL A 785 9.85 19.31 11.19
CA VAL A 785 10.49 19.51 9.88
C VAL A 785 11.99 19.72 10.09
N GLY A 786 12.83 18.96 9.39
CA GLY A 786 14.28 18.98 9.58
C GLY A 786 14.81 18.03 10.66
N GLU A 787 13.95 17.31 11.39
CA GLU A 787 14.35 16.19 12.25
C GLU A 787 14.31 14.87 11.46
N ALA A 788 15.29 13.99 11.68
CA ALA A 788 15.34 12.65 11.09
C ALA A 788 15.96 11.62 12.04
N TYR A 789 15.41 10.41 12.06
CA TYR A 789 16.12 9.24 12.58
C TYR A 789 17.06 8.68 11.53
N ILE A 790 18.28 8.32 11.93
CA ILE A 790 19.18 7.49 11.13
C ILE A 790 19.27 6.14 11.83
N VAL A 791 18.96 5.07 11.10
CA VAL A 791 18.96 3.68 11.59
C VAL A 791 19.62 2.74 10.60
N GLY A 792 20.07 1.59 11.10
CA GLY A 792 20.82 0.62 10.30
C GLY A 792 22.31 0.94 10.20
N GLU A 793 22.98 0.35 9.22
CA GLU A 793 24.43 0.12 9.20
C GLU A 793 25.32 1.37 9.27
N ALA A 794 24.83 2.55 8.90
CA ALA A 794 25.56 3.82 9.05
C ALA A 794 25.88 4.21 10.50
N VAL A 795 25.14 3.67 11.46
CA VAL A 795 25.26 3.96 12.90
C VAL A 795 25.17 2.66 13.71
N ASN A 796 25.68 2.64 14.93
CA ASN A 796 25.59 1.46 15.80
C ASN A 796 24.22 1.37 16.50
N TYR A 797 23.57 2.51 16.71
CA TYR A 797 22.26 2.65 17.37
C TYR A 797 21.42 3.72 16.65
N PRO A 798 20.07 3.64 16.70
CA PRO A 798 19.20 4.70 16.21
C PRO A 798 19.54 6.06 16.83
N ILE A 799 19.87 7.03 15.98
CA ILE A 799 20.11 8.43 16.39
C ILE A 799 19.03 9.34 15.81
N LEU A 800 18.55 10.27 16.62
CA LEU A 800 17.77 11.41 16.16
C LEU A 800 18.74 12.55 15.81
N VAL A 801 18.58 13.15 14.64
CA VAL A 801 19.41 14.28 14.19
C VAL A 801 18.58 15.47 13.74
N ASN A 802 19.06 16.66 14.09
CA ASN A 802 18.64 17.92 13.48
C ASN A 802 19.50 18.14 12.23
N VAL A 803 18.89 18.07 11.04
CA VAL A 803 19.57 18.26 9.76
C VAL A 803 20.21 19.66 9.72
N ARG A 804 21.48 19.74 9.34
CA ARG A 804 22.18 21.03 9.23
C ARG A 804 21.56 21.90 8.15
N GLU A 805 21.80 23.21 8.21
CA GLU A 805 21.40 24.11 7.14
C GLU A 805 21.97 23.68 5.78
N ARG A 806 21.08 23.59 4.78
CA ARG A 806 21.42 23.39 3.37
C ARG A 806 22.16 24.63 2.86
N LYS A 807 23.28 24.41 2.20
CA LYS A 807 24.08 25.47 1.58
C LYS A 807 23.59 25.79 0.17
N SER A 808 23.20 24.78 -0.62
CA SER A 808 22.77 24.93 -2.01
C SER A 808 21.51 25.79 -2.14
N LYS A 809 21.46 26.60 -3.20
CA LYS A 809 20.24 27.32 -3.61
C LYS A 809 19.07 26.35 -3.84
N SER A 810 17.85 26.83 -3.59
CA SER A 810 16.61 26.19 -4.03
C SER A 810 16.49 26.21 -5.57
N SER A 811 15.70 25.29 -6.13
CA SER A 811 15.16 25.49 -7.47
C SER A 811 13.97 26.46 -7.43
N GLU A 812 13.65 27.06 -8.56
CA GLU A 812 12.52 28.00 -8.70
C GLU A 812 11.17 27.32 -8.38
N LYS A 813 11.01 26.04 -8.72
CA LYS A 813 9.84 25.21 -8.37
C LYS A 813 9.72 24.86 -6.87
N GLY A 814 10.68 25.30 -6.05
CA GLY A 814 10.71 25.08 -4.59
C GLY A 814 10.58 26.37 -3.78
N MET A 815 10.12 27.46 -4.39
CA MET A 815 9.80 28.71 -3.70
C MET A 815 8.56 28.56 -2.80
N LYS A 816 8.41 29.44 -1.81
CA LYS A 816 7.16 29.47 -1.02
C LYS A 816 6.07 30.16 -1.84
N LEU A 817 4.81 29.87 -1.51
CA LEU A 817 3.66 30.49 -2.19
C LEU A 817 3.70 32.02 -2.10
N GLU A 818 4.16 32.57 -0.98
CA GLU A 818 4.33 34.02 -0.79
C GLU A 818 5.37 34.60 -1.76
N ASP A 819 6.50 33.90 -1.95
CA ASP A 819 7.57 34.30 -2.87
C ASP A 819 7.14 34.13 -4.34
N GLU A 820 6.38 33.06 -4.66
CA GLU A 820 5.79 32.85 -5.99
C GLU A 820 4.75 33.93 -6.34
N ILE A 821 3.90 34.32 -5.40
CA ILE A 821 2.91 35.39 -5.60
C ILE A 821 3.63 36.73 -5.82
N GLN A 822 4.69 37.02 -5.06
CA GLN A 822 5.49 38.24 -5.24
C GLN A 822 6.15 38.25 -6.63
N ASN A 823 6.86 37.18 -7.00
CA ASN A 823 7.47 37.05 -8.32
C ASN A 823 6.45 37.11 -9.47
N PHE A 824 5.24 36.57 -9.29
CA PHE A 824 4.18 36.66 -10.30
C PHE A 824 3.69 38.10 -10.46
N ASN A 825 3.49 38.83 -9.37
CA ASN A 825 3.08 40.24 -9.40
C ASN A 825 4.17 41.13 -10.02
N ASP A 826 5.44 40.90 -9.68
CA ASP A 826 6.57 41.67 -10.19
C ASP A 826 6.78 41.41 -11.70
N ASN A 827 6.73 40.15 -12.14
CA ASN A 827 6.78 39.80 -13.57
C ASN A 827 5.56 40.31 -14.34
N LYS A 828 4.37 40.34 -13.72
CA LYS A 828 3.17 40.92 -14.34
C LYS A 828 3.32 42.43 -14.51
N GLN A 829 3.84 43.16 -13.53
CA GLN A 829 4.12 44.59 -13.68
C GLN A 829 5.13 44.86 -14.80
N ILE A 830 6.14 44.01 -14.98
CA ILE A 830 7.09 44.13 -16.11
C ILE A 830 6.35 43.90 -17.44
N SER A 831 5.59 42.81 -17.56
CA SER A 831 4.79 42.48 -18.74
C SER A 831 3.79 43.58 -19.12
N ASP A 832 3.07 44.14 -18.14
CA ASP A 832 2.08 45.19 -18.38
C ASP A 832 2.78 46.49 -18.84
N LYS A 833 3.99 46.77 -18.33
CA LYS A 833 4.81 47.93 -18.73
C LYS A 833 5.46 47.78 -20.11
N ASP A 834 5.89 46.56 -20.45
CA ASP A 834 6.40 46.24 -21.79
C ASP A 834 5.27 46.34 -22.84
N LEU A 835 4.04 45.94 -22.48
CA LEU A 835 2.84 46.14 -23.30
C LEU A 835 2.47 47.63 -23.44
N GLU A 836 2.54 48.43 -22.37
CA GLU A 836 2.35 49.90 -22.44
C GLU A 836 3.46 50.62 -23.23
N THR A 837 4.65 50.02 -23.35
CA THR A 837 5.76 50.56 -24.17
C THR A 837 5.68 50.11 -25.64
N PHE A 838 4.86 49.11 -25.94
CA PHE A 838 4.65 48.55 -27.27
C PHE A 838 3.38 49.08 -27.97
N MET A 839 2.45 49.67 -27.22
CA MET A 839 1.26 50.40 -27.72
C MET A 839 1.56 51.88 -27.95
#